data_AF-A0A0L6WNP8-F1
#
_entry.id   AF-A0A0L6WNP8-F1
#
_cell.length_a   1.000
_cell.length_b   1.000
_cell.length_c   1.000
_cell.angle_alpha   90.00
_cell.angle_beta   90.00
_cell.angle_gamma   90.00
#
_symmetry.space_group_name_H-M   'P 1'
#
loop_
_entity.id
_entity.type
_entity.pdbx_description
1 polymer ?
#
loop_
_entity_poly.entity_id
_entity_poly.type
_entity_poly.pdbx_seq_one_letter_code
_entity_poly.pdbx_strand_id
1 'polypeptide(L)'
;MSKRLDPDESSGNFKKKRTRLAKDQQSLHHFFSSSRTSQQVVSPVKASASSDRSTSSPHSTGKSFQKSHVIDVDALDNDGAQTFSVNSSIPVSGPKPPSGSSTDDKSAKAALSVANKPLVYGDLTCDPATRTFIEKPWPSSSVPYSFLAHALSALSQTRSRKIITNILTNCLYCIIRYDPQSLLSAIYLLSNTLAPPYTSLELGLGPSIILRSIQNVSGLTTQALRRLYHATGDPGDVAFAAKSSLRTLLPHPPLLVNYVYASLLKISRCKGQGTVKEKGRIVEKLLLAATGEEIRFLTRTLSQNLRVGAVRTTILSALSRAMVLIPSTHFTNNTSESSLHHTAELLENCELHTIVGKRKAVDRLDDLAVRFGLAESLVKRVYVQHPNYEDIVTALLQAGLDSLEERVHLTIGIPLHPTLGSPTRSLEEVYDVCQDRPFVAEFKYDGQRAQIHGSTEEGNISVFSRHLEDMTSKYPDVVQYVKTFFSDHPETTSFILDTEIVSIDPTGGLRSFQELSNRARKDVQLQDVQVFVSIFAFDLMYLNGEILLKRTFRERRDLLISRFPPFISRDKQLARFNHVESCTSTEGRDAIKAFLVKAIQSRCEGLMIKAAKSRRKPLPATYEPDKRTSAWLKLKKDYVTGFGDTLDLIPIGAWHGNGRKAQWWSPILLGLWQPERGRIVAVCKCMSGSTPEVYFKPTEVWEIRGADITLSPISVAAKGLVSASRGLSIRFPRFIKVREDKSIEQASTPIFLAKLWRNQEAKGVKQDFDDEVLVDIEPYLQSNSESEPEI
;
A
#
# COMPACT_ATOMS: atom_id res chain seq x y z
N MET A 1 -64.51 9.57 26.97
CA MET A 1 -65.19 8.53 27.78
C MET A 1 -65.63 7.40 26.85
N SER A 2 -65.75 6.15 27.35
CA SER A 2 -66.28 4.95 26.66
C SER A 2 -65.54 4.49 25.38
N LYS A 3 -64.98 3.28 25.31
CA LYS A 3 -65.62 1.95 25.15
C LYS A 3 -66.30 1.83 23.77
N ARG A 4 -65.69 1.11 22.82
CA ARG A 4 -65.68 -0.37 22.62
C ARG A 4 -67.03 -0.90 22.12
N LEU A 5 -67.06 -1.49 20.92
CA LEU A 5 -67.21 -2.93 20.67
C LEU A 5 -67.29 -3.23 19.16
N ASP A 6 -66.48 -4.18 18.68
CA ASP A 6 -66.77 -4.97 17.47
C ASP A 6 -67.67 -6.18 17.85
N PRO A 7 -68.33 -6.86 16.91
CA PRO A 7 -67.68 -8.04 16.31
C PRO A 7 -68.01 -8.34 14.82
N ASP A 8 -67.19 -9.22 14.23
CA ASP A 8 -67.42 -10.34 13.29
C ASP A 8 -68.78 -10.48 12.51
N GLU A 9 -68.86 -11.06 11.29
CA GLU A 9 -67.89 -11.88 10.54
C GLU A 9 -68.14 -11.92 9.00
N SER A 10 -67.06 -12.14 8.23
CA SER A 10 -67.03 -12.88 6.94
C SER A 10 -67.54 -12.28 5.59
N SER A 11 -66.93 -12.82 4.51
CA SER A 11 -67.33 -12.81 3.08
C SER A 11 -66.85 -11.68 2.13
N GLY A 12 -66.74 -12.01 0.81
CA GLY A 12 -66.56 -11.03 -0.30
C GLY A 12 -65.12 -10.74 -0.77
N ASN A 13 -64.50 -11.62 -1.56
CA ASN A 13 -63.12 -11.44 -2.06
C ASN A 13 -63.06 -10.95 -3.52
N PHE A 14 -62.73 -9.67 -3.76
CA PHE A 14 -62.47 -9.11 -5.11
C PHE A 14 -61.19 -8.24 -5.14
N LYS A 15 -60.10 -8.77 -5.68
CA LYS A 15 -58.80 -8.07 -5.78
C LYS A 15 -58.58 -7.47 -7.18
N LYS A 16 -58.61 -6.14 -7.30
CA LYS A 16 -58.06 -5.43 -8.47
C LYS A 16 -56.52 -5.54 -8.47
N LYS A 17 -55.92 -5.82 -9.64
CA LYS A 17 -54.46 -5.90 -9.82
C LYS A 17 -53.82 -4.53 -9.56
N ARG A 18 -52.68 -4.52 -8.85
CA ARG A 18 -51.74 -3.39 -8.79
C ARG A 18 -50.34 -3.92 -9.06
N THR A 19 -49.67 -3.40 -10.07
CA THR A 19 -48.36 -3.88 -10.54
C THR A 19 -47.26 -3.60 -9.52
N ARG A 20 -46.36 -4.57 -9.31
CA ARG A 20 -45.12 -4.39 -8.55
C ARG A 20 -43.97 -4.09 -9.51
N LEU A 21 -43.30 -2.97 -9.30
CA LEU A 21 -41.96 -2.73 -9.84
C LEU A 21 -40.95 -3.68 -9.15
N ALA A 22 -39.89 -4.04 -9.87
CA ALA A 22 -38.76 -4.77 -9.30
C ALA A 22 -37.99 -3.88 -8.30
N LYS A 23 -37.24 -4.50 -7.38
CA LYS A 23 -36.36 -3.77 -6.45
C LYS A 23 -34.92 -3.76 -6.96
N ASP A 24 -34.38 -2.56 -7.09
CA ASP A 24 -32.98 -2.31 -7.44
C ASP A 24 -32.02 -2.46 -6.24
N GLN A 25 -30.74 -2.19 -6.52
CA GLN A 25 -29.57 -2.31 -5.65
C GLN A 25 -29.73 -1.66 -4.26
N GLN A 26 -29.08 -2.25 -3.26
CA GLN A 26 -29.05 -1.73 -1.89
C GLN A 26 -28.24 -0.42 -1.80
N SER A 27 -28.74 0.56 -1.06
CA SER A 27 -28.16 1.91 -1.01
C SER A 27 -26.96 2.03 -0.06
N LEU A 28 -26.19 3.11 -0.23
CA LEU A 28 -24.97 3.43 0.55
C LEU A 28 -25.19 3.48 2.07
N HIS A 29 -26.42 3.73 2.54
CA HIS A 29 -26.77 3.79 3.97
C HIS A 29 -26.43 2.51 4.75
N HIS A 30 -26.43 1.34 4.09
CA HIS A 30 -26.20 0.06 4.77
C HIS A 30 -24.75 -0.07 5.29
N PHE A 31 -23.77 0.62 4.69
CA PHE A 31 -22.36 0.51 5.10
C PHE A 31 -22.09 1.14 6.48
N PHE A 32 -22.82 2.21 6.85
CA PHE A 32 -22.61 2.94 8.10
C PHE A 32 -23.47 2.46 9.27
N SER A 33 -24.41 1.52 9.03
CA SER A 33 -25.52 1.23 9.97
C SER A 33 -25.62 -0.23 10.45
N SER A 34 -24.99 -1.20 9.79
CA SER A 34 -25.27 -2.62 10.04
C SER A 34 -24.14 -3.38 10.78
N SER A 35 -24.33 -3.60 12.08
CA SER A 35 -23.49 -4.48 12.90
C SER A 35 -24.31 -5.44 13.78
N ARG A 36 -25.13 -6.32 13.17
CA ARG A 36 -25.75 -7.50 13.83
C ARG A 36 -26.26 -8.59 12.85
N THR A 37 -25.74 -9.81 13.04
CA THR A 37 -26.48 -11.10 13.09
C THR A 37 -27.13 -11.74 11.84
N SER A 38 -26.47 -12.80 11.34
CA SER A 38 -26.97 -14.14 10.87
C SER A 38 -27.84 -14.37 9.60
N GLN A 39 -27.34 -15.29 8.76
CA GLN A 39 -27.96 -16.49 8.11
C GLN A 39 -29.43 -16.40 7.58
N GLN A 40 -29.75 -16.71 6.32
CA GLN A 40 -29.76 -18.09 5.76
C GLN A 40 -29.75 -18.15 4.19
N VAL A 41 -30.05 -19.32 3.62
CA VAL A 41 -29.76 -19.82 2.24
C VAL A 41 -30.99 -19.77 1.29
N VAL A 42 -30.79 -19.70 -0.04
CA VAL A 42 -31.48 -20.46 -1.13
C VAL A 42 -31.04 -19.97 -2.54
N SER A 43 -31.21 -20.81 -3.58
CA SER A 43 -30.50 -20.74 -4.89
C SER A 43 -31.49 -20.64 -6.12
N PRO A 44 -31.16 -20.92 -7.43
CA PRO A 44 -31.45 -19.94 -8.51
C PRO A 44 -32.19 -20.44 -9.79
N VAL A 45 -32.76 -19.54 -10.62
CA VAL A 45 -33.37 -19.89 -11.94
C VAL A 45 -33.18 -18.84 -13.07
N LYS A 46 -32.47 -19.28 -14.14
CA LYS A 46 -32.58 -19.03 -15.63
C LYS A 46 -33.09 -17.71 -16.26
N ALA A 47 -32.14 -16.97 -16.85
CA ALA A 47 -31.97 -16.50 -18.26
C ALA A 47 -33.10 -16.41 -19.34
N SER A 48 -33.10 -15.24 -20.04
CA SER A 48 -33.32 -14.96 -21.50
C SER A 48 -32.75 -13.54 -21.80
N ALA A 49 -32.06 -13.16 -22.89
CA ALA A 49 -32.35 -13.14 -24.36
C ALA A 49 -33.49 -12.14 -24.75
N SER A 50 -33.36 -11.22 -25.73
CA SER A 50 -32.33 -10.93 -26.77
C SER A 50 -32.48 -9.51 -27.40
N SER A 51 -31.49 -9.06 -28.23
CA SER A 51 -31.60 -8.19 -29.46
C SER A 51 -32.28 -6.77 -29.40
N ASP A 52 -31.96 -5.74 -30.20
CA ASP A 52 -31.07 -5.59 -31.38
C ASP A 52 -30.59 -4.11 -31.68
N ARG A 53 -29.63 -3.95 -32.62
CA ARG A 53 -29.34 -2.81 -33.56
C ARG A 53 -29.57 -1.33 -33.15
N SER A 54 -28.51 -0.50 -32.96
CA SER A 54 -27.76 0.34 -33.97
C SER A 54 -28.44 1.67 -34.37
N THR A 55 -27.80 2.79 -34.78
CA THR A 55 -26.44 3.11 -35.32
C THR A 55 -25.73 4.21 -34.45
N SER A 56 -24.85 5.17 -34.81
CA SER A 56 -24.23 5.74 -36.05
C SER A 56 -22.85 6.41 -35.76
N SER A 57 -22.30 7.26 -36.67
CA SER A 57 -21.09 8.11 -36.47
C SER A 57 -21.24 9.51 -37.13
N PRO A 58 -20.35 10.51 -36.89
CA PRO A 58 -19.01 10.61 -37.53
C PRO A 58 -17.86 11.18 -36.64
N HIS A 59 -16.67 11.40 -37.22
CA HIS A 59 -15.40 11.73 -36.53
C HIS A 59 -15.01 13.23 -36.43
N SER A 60 -14.08 13.54 -35.52
CA SER A 60 -13.02 14.56 -35.73
C SER A 60 -11.74 14.18 -34.95
N THR A 61 -10.59 14.81 -35.25
CA THR A 61 -9.24 14.30 -34.92
C THR A 61 -8.44 15.15 -33.92
N GLY A 62 -7.63 14.52 -33.05
CA GLY A 62 -6.67 15.21 -32.18
C GLY A 62 -5.59 14.28 -31.58
N LYS A 63 -4.32 14.73 -31.55
CA LYS A 63 -3.16 13.95 -31.06
C LYS A 63 -3.11 13.91 -29.52
N SER A 64 -2.62 12.80 -28.94
CA SER A 64 -2.57 12.58 -27.47
C SER A 64 -1.15 12.36 -26.94
N PHE A 65 -0.81 13.03 -25.84
CA PHE A 65 0.39 12.75 -25.04
C PHE A 65 0.21 11.51 -24.15
N GLN A 66 1.33 10.88 -23.74
CA GLN A 66 1.33 9.67 -22.89
C GLN A 66 0.77 9.94 -21.48
N LYS A 67 0.05 8.94 -20.92
CA LYS A 67 -0.63 9.00 -19.61
C LYS A 67 -0.31 7.77 -18.76
N SER A 68 -0.47 7.91 -17.43
CA SER A 68 -0.17 6.87 -16.44
C SER A 68 -1.39 6.08 -15.97
N HIS A 69 -1.33 4.76 -16.18
CA HIS A 69 -1.85 3.67 -15.33
C HIS A 69 -3.25 3.81 -14.68
N VAL A 70 -4.29 3.65 -15.49
CA VAL A 70 -5.49 2.82 -15.17
C VAL A 70 -5.72 1.90 -16.40
N ILE A 71 -6.60 0.89 -16.33
CA ILE A 71 -6.98 0.13 -17.55
C ILE A 71 -7.82 1.03 -18.45
N ASP A 72 -7.19 1.70 -19.41
CA ASP A 72 -7.89 2.28 -20.55
C ASP A 72 -8.13 1.16 -21.57
N VAL A 73 -9.41 0.89 -21.84
CA VAL A 73 -9.86 -0.21 -22.73
C VAL A 73 -10.38 0.33 -24.07
N ASP A 74 -10.48 1.66 -24.21
CA ASP A 74 -11.03 2.36 -25.38
C ASP A 74 -9.92 2.94 -26.26
N ALA A 75 -8.70 3.13 -25.72
CA ALA A 75 -7.50 3.54 -26.44
C ALA A 75 -6.94 2.52 -27.47
N LEU A 76 -7.75 1.59 -27.98
CA LEU A 76 -7.35 0.57 -28.98
C LEU A 76 -8.18 0.58 -30.27
N ASP A 77 -9.29 1.32 -30.33
CA ASP A 77 -10.23 1.25 -31.46
C ASP A 77 -9.85 2.19 -32.64
N ASN A 78 -8.56 2.53 -32.81
CA ASN A 78 -8.11 3.53 -33.78
C ASN A 78 -6.70 3.29 -34.38
N ASP A 79 -6.39 2.04 -34.74
CA ASP A 79 -5.36 1.73 -35.76
C ASP A 79 -6.05 1.03 -36.93
N GLY A 80 -5.93 1.59 -38.14
CA GLY A 80 -6.64 1.14 -39.33
C GLY A 80 -6.10 -0.17 -39.91
N ALA A 81 -7.00 -1.03 -40.41
CA ALA A 81 -6.62 -2.30 -41.02
C ALA A 81 -5.87 -2.10 -42.35
N GLN A 82 -4.63 -2.60 -42.43
CA GLN A 82 -3.98 -2.92 -43.69
C GLN A 82 -3.87 -4.43 -43.83
N THR A 83 -4.59 -4.99 -44.79
CA THR A 83 -4.55 -6.42 -45.14
C THR A 83 -3.32 -6.74 -45.96
N PHE A 84 -2.40 -7.53 -45.42
CA PHE A 84 -1.30 -8.13 -46.16
C PHE A 84 -1.40 -9.66 -46.14
N SER A 85 -1.30 -10.27 -47.32
CA SER A 85 -1.36 -11.72 -47.54
C SER A 85 -0.11 -12.43 -47.06
N VAL A 86 -0.25 -13.48 -46.25
CA VAL A 86 0.86 -14.30 -45.77
C VAL A 86 1.21 -15.38 -46.79
N ASN A 87 2.24 -15.15 -47.61
CA ASN A 87 2.99 -16.22 -48.24
C ASN A 87 4.04 -16.75 -47.25
N SER A 88 4.05 -18.06 -46.99
CA SER A 88 4.97 -18.71 -46.06
C SER A 88 6.00 -19.57 -46.80
N SER A 89 7.30 -19.32 -46.61
CA SER A 89 8.37 -20.19 -47.15
C SER A 89 9.71 -20.00 -46.42
N ILE A 90 10.48 -21.10 -46.28
CA ILE A 90 11.92 -21.18 -45.93
C ILE A 90 12.35 -20.63 -44.53
N PRO A 91 13.54 -20.98 -43.96
CA PRO A 91 13.53 -21.69 -42.68
C PRO A 91 14.45 -21.10 -41.58
N VAL A 92 14.40 -21.69 -40.38
CA VAL A 92 15.36 -21.43 -39.30
C VAL A 92 16.14 -22.70 -38.99
N SER A 93 17.46 -22.66 -39.15
CA SER A 93 18.38 -23.74 -38.79
C SER A 93 18.74 -23.70 -37.30
N GLY A 94 18.64 -24.85 -36.63
CA GLY A 94 19.13 -25.08 -35.27
C GLY A 94 20.15 -26.22 -35.22
N PRO A 95 21.03 -26.27 -34.21
CA PRO A 95 22.10 -27.29 -34.12
C PRO A 95 21.54 -28.70 -33.87
N LYS A 96 22.23 -29.71 -34.40
CA LYS A 96 21.91 -31.13 -34.18
C LYS A 96 22.20 -31.56 -32.74
N PRO A 97 21.34 -32.38 -32.10
CA PRO A 97 21.74 -33.19 -30.95
C PRO A 97 22.60 -34.39 -31.39
N PRO A 98 23.39 -35.01 -30.48
CA PRO A 98 24.14 -36.22 -30.78
C PRO A 98 23.22 -37.44 -30.98
N SER A 99 23.64 -38.39 -31.82
CA SER A 99 22.91 -39.63 -32.11
C SER A 99 23.14 -40.69 -31.03
N GLY A 100 22.06 -41.16 -30.39
CA GLY A 100 22.06 -42.26 -29.43
C GLY A 100 20.93 -43.26 -29.72
N SER A 101 21.14 -44.51 -29.30
CA SER A 101 20.33 -45.71 -29.63
C SER A 101 18.82 -45.62 -29.38
N SER A 102 18.04 -46.25 -30.27
CA SER A 102 16.58 -46.20 -30.32
C SER A 102 15.87 -47.27 -29.46
N THR A 103 15.71 -47.05 -28.16
CA THR A 103 14.76 -47.80 -27.30
C THR A 103 14.28 -46.94 -26.11
N ASP A 104 13.15 -46.23 -26.24
CA ASP A 104 12.29 -45.87 -25.09
C ASP A 104 10.96 -45.10 -25.39
N ASP A 105 10.56 -44.92 -26.66
CA ASP A 105 9.42 -44.05 -27.04
C ASP A 105 8.02 -44.44 -26.48
N LYS A 106 7.91 -45.56 -25.76
CA LYS A 106 6.70 -45.93 -24.98
C LYS A 106 6.72 -45.39 -23.54
N SER A 107 7.87 -45.31 -22.87
CA SER A 107 7.96 -44.83 -21.48
C SER A 107 7.73 -43.32 -21.39
N ALA A 108 8.30 -42.54 -22.33
CA ALA A 108 8.10 -41.09 -22.43
C ALA A 108 6.61 -40.72 -22.65
N LYS A 109 5.89 -41.46 -23.50
CA LYS A 109 4.45 -41.24 -23.75
C LYS A 109 3.59 -41.63 -22.56
N ALA A 110 3.96 -42.67 -21.80
CA ALA A 110 3.30 -43.02 -20.55
C ALA A 110 3.50 -41.93 -19.48
N ALA A 111 4.72 -41.39 -19.32
CA ALA A 111 5.00 -40.29 -18.40
C ALA A 111 4.18 -39.03 -18.71
N LEU A 112 4.10 -38.64 -19.99
CA LEU A 112 3.24 -37.54 -20.46
C LEU A 112 1.74 -37.82 -20.25
N SER A 113 1.30 -39.08 -20.30
CA SER A 113 -0.08 -39.46 -20.02
C SER A 113 -0.44 -39.35 -18.53
N VAL A 114 0.49 -39.67 -17.63
CA VAL A 114 0.27 -39.59 -16.17
C VAL A 114 0.35 -38.13 -15.66
N ALA A 115 1.23 -37.31 -16.26
CA ALA A 115 1.46 -35.91 -15.87
C ALA A 115 0.23 -34.97 -16.06
N ASN A 116 -0.85 -35.43 -16.69
CA ASN A 116 -2.03 -34.62 -17.04
C ASN A 116 -3.21 -34.69 -16.06
N LYS A 117 -3.15 -35.50 -14.98
CA LYS A 117 -4.14 -35.38 -13.91
C LYS A 117 -3.81 -34.15 -13.04
N PRO A 118 -4.78 -33.27 -12.73
CA PRO A 118 -4.57 -32.18 -11.78
C PRO A 118 -4.06 -32.72 -10.45
N LEU A 119 -2.96 -32.15 -9.93
CA LEU A 119 -2.44 -32.51 -8.61
C LEU A 119 -3.45 -32.08 -7.54
N VAL A 120 -3.90 -33.04 -6.74
CA VAL A 120 -4.79 -32.81 -5.60
C VAL A 120 -3.94 -32.75 -4.35
N TYR A 121 -4.04 -31.64 -3.61
CA TYR A 121 -3.25 -31.38 -2.42
C TYR A 121 -4.10 -31.54 -1.15
N GLY A 122 -3.45 -31.96 -0.05
CA GLY A 122 -4.08 -32.05 1.26
C GLY A 122 -4.51 -30.68 1.81
N ASP A 123 -5.30 -30.72 2.89
CA ASP A 123 -5.65 -29.51 3.64
C ASP A 123 -4.40 -28.88 4.29
N LEU A 124 -4.28 -27.56 4.16
CA LEU A 124 -3.24 -26.75 4.77
C LEU A 124 -3.75 -25.94 5.98
N THR A 125 -5.03 -26.01 6.34
CA THR A 125 -5.59 -25.23 7.47
C THR A 125 -5.23 -25.78 8.85
N CYS A 126 -4.84 -27.06 8.94
CA CYS A 126 -4.51 -27.74 10.18
C CYS A 126 -3.45 -27.01 11.01
N ASP A 127 -3.51 -27.15 12.34
CA ASP A 127 -2.57 -26.48 13.23
C ASP A 127 -1.17 -27.10 13.10
N PRO A 128 -0.13 -26.33 12.73
CA PRO A 128 1.24 -26.85 12.59
C PRO A 128 1.77 -27.46 13.90
N ALA A 129 1.23 -27.02 15.06
CA ALA A 129 1.58 -27.56 16.37
C ALA A 129 0.95 -28.95 16.67
N THR A 130 -0.03 -29.40 15.87
CA THR A 130 -0.70 -30.70 16.04
C THR A 130 -0.46 -31.67 14.90
N ARG A 131 0.18 -31.24 13.80
CA ARG A 131 0.46 -32.09 12.63
C ARG A 131 1.76 -31.65 11.96
N THR A 132 2.86 -32.24 12.40
CA THR A 132 4.23 -31.97 11.92
C THR A 132 4.57 -32.73 10.65
N PHE A 133 4.08 -33.96 10.48
CA PHE A 133 4.30 -34.73 9.26
C PHE A 133 3.26 -34.39 8.17
N ILE A 134 3.73 -33.68 7.15
CA ILE A 134 3.07 -33.51 5.86
C ILE A 134 3.95 -34.21 4.82
N GLU A 135 3.47 -35.31 4.26
CA GLU A 135 4.14 -36.00 3.15
C GLU A 135 4.38 -35.08 1.96
N LYS A 136 5.39 -35.37 1.13
CA LYS A 136 5.76 -34.53 -0.03
C LYS A 136 4.55 -34.35 -0.96
N PRO A 137 3.95 -33.13 -1.06
CA PRO A 137 2.65 -32.98 -1.74
C PRO A 137 2.71 -33.05 -3.28
N TRP A 138 3.87 -33.29 -3.88
CA TRP A 138 4.07 -33.32 -5.34
C TRP A 138 5.14 -34.36 -5.75
N PRO A 139 4.98 -35.03 -6.91
CA PRO A 139 5.90 -36.06 -7.37
C PRO A 139 7.18 -35.51 -8.00
N SER A 140 7.19 -34.26 -8.48
CA SER A 140 8.35 -33.62 -9.09
C SER A 140 9.49 -33.39 -8.10
N SER A 141 10.73 -33.22 -8.60
CA SER A 141 11.86 -32.76 -7.79
C SER A 141 11.51 -31.39 -7.16
N SER A 142 11.38 -30.36 -8.01
CA SER A 142 11.00 -29.01 -7.59
C SER A 142 9.50 -28.82 -7.36
N VAL A 143 9.14 -27.80 -6.56
CA VAL A 143 7.76 -27.46 -6.21
C VAL A 143 6.98 -26.85 -7.39
N PRO A 144 5.82 -27.41 -7.76
CA PRO A 144 4.96 -26.85 -8.81
C PRO A 144 4.20 -25.62 -8.30
N TYR A 145 3.97 -24.66 -9.19
CA TYR A 145 3.23 -23.43 -8.89
C TYR A 145 1.76 -23.71 -8.50
N SER A 146 1.17 -24.81 -8.97
CA SER A 146 -0.14 -25.30 -8.53
C SER A 146 -0.24 -25.56 -7.02
N PHE A 147 0.84 -25.93 -6.33
CA PHE A 147 0.84 -26.05 -4.86
C PHE A 147 0.74 -24.67 -4.19
N LEU A 148 1.43 -23.68 -4.74
CA LEU A 148 1.34 -22.30 -4.26
C LEU A 148 -0.05 -21.70 -4.58
N ALA A 149 -0.63 -22.01 -5.74
CA ALA A 149 -1.98 -21.61 -6.12
C ALA A 149 -3.05 -22.25 -5.21
N HIS A 150 -2.88 -23.50 -4.78
CA HIS A 150 -3.72 -24.15 -3.77
C HIS A 150 -3.68 -23.40 -2.43
N ALA A 151 -2.48 -23.11 -1.91
CA ALA A 151 -2.32 -22.32 -0.69
C ALA A 151 -2.97 -20.92 -0.83
N LEU A 152 -2.78 -20.24 -1.97
CA LEU A 152 -3.39 -18.94 -2.26
C LEU A 152 -4.93 -19.00 -2.38
N SER A 153 -5.49 -20.11 -2.87
CA SER A 153 -6.94 -20.34 -2.90
C SER A 153 -7.50 -20.57 -1.50
N ALA A 154 -6.88 -21.43 -0.69
CA ALA A 154 -7.26 -21.65 0.71
C ALA A 154 -7.19 -20.35 1.53
N LEU A 155 -6.15 -19.53 1.33
CA LEU A 155 -6.03 -18.20 1.93
C LEU A 155 -7.17 -17.26 1.52
N SER A 156 -7.58 -17.29 0.24
CA SER A 156 -8.68 -16.48 -0.29
C SER A 156 -10.03 -16.83 0.33
N GLN A 157 -10.23 -18.10 0.73
CA GLN A 157 -11.48 -18.62 1.30
C GLN A 157 -11.68 -18.24 2.77
N THR A 158 -10.60 -17.94 3.53
CA THR A 158 -10.68 -17.61 4.96
C THR A 158 -10.52 -16.12 5.27
N ARG A 159 -10.95 -15.71 6.46
CA ARG A 159 -10.64 -14.40 7.06
C ARG A 159 -9.98 -14.53 8.45
N SER A 160 -9.84 -15.75 8.97
CA SER A 160 -9.24 -15.99 10.29
C SER A 160 -7.73 -15.82 10.22
N ARG A 161 -7.18 -14.90 11.04
CA ARG A 161 -5.74 -14.62 11.09
C ARG A 161 -4.92 -15.86 11.49
N LYS A 162 -5.46 -16.73 12.37
CA LYS A 162 -4.80 -17.99 12.74
C LYS A 162 -4.71 -18.93 11.54
N ILE A 163 -5.83 -19.18 10.84
CA ILE A 163 -5.87 -20.08 9.68
C ILE A 163 -4.96 -19.57 8.55
N ILE A 164 -4.93 -18.25 8.32
CA ILE A 164 -4.00 -17.63 7.34
C ILE A 164 -2.54 -17.94 7.69
N THR A 165 -2.15 -17.82 8.97
CA THR A 165 -0.79 -18.17 9.40
C THR A 165 -0.54 -19.68 9.30
N ASN A 166 -1.51 -20.53 9.63
CA ASN A 166 -1.38 -22.00 9.50
C ASN A 166 -1.11 -22.41 8.04
N ILE A 167 -1.94 -21.95 7.09
CA ILE A 167 -1.79 -22.29 5.65
C ILE A 167 -0.41 -21.88 5.14
N LEU A 168 0.05 -20.66 5.47
CA LEU A 168 1.38 -20.21 5.10
C LEU A 168 2.50 -21.02 5.78
N THR A 169 2.32 -21.41 7.06
CA THR A 169 3.33 -22.18 7.81
C THR A 169 3.48 -23.56 7.18
N ASN A 170 2.38 -24.27 6.94
CA ASN A 170 2.35 -25.59 6.33
C ASN A 170 2.89 -25.55 4.88
N CYS A 171 2.52 -24.53 4.10
CA CYS A 171 3.03 -24.32 2.74
C CYS A 171 4.55 -24.08 2.72
N LEU A 172 5.06 -23.19 3.58
CA LEU A 172 6.50 -22.89 3.64
C LEU A 172 7.30 -24.07 4.21
N TYR A 173 6.76 -24.78 5.21
CA TYR A 173 7.35 -26.00 5.76
C TYR A 173 7.58 -27.07 4.69
N CYS A 174 6.57 -27.37 3.86
CA CYS A 174 6.72 -28.30 2.74
C CYS A 174 7.81 -27.85 1.75
N ILE A 175 7.94 -26.54 1.49
CA ILE A 175 8.94 -26.01 0.57
C ILE A 175 10.35 -26.11 1.17
N ILE A 176 10.55 -25.73 2.44
CA ILE A 176 11.85 -25.89 3.13
C ILE A 176 12.25 -27.37 3.18
N ARG A 177 11.33 -28.28 3.52
CA ARG A 177 11.60 -29.71 3.69
C ARG A 177 11.88 -30.46 2.38
N TYR A 178 11.26 -30.06 1.26
CA TYR A 178 11.28 -30.84 0.02
C TYR A 178 11.85 -30.15 -1.22
N ASP A 179 12.03 -28.81 -1.21
CA ASP A 179 12.65 -28.05 -2.30
C ASP A 179 13.18 -26.68 -1.82
N PRO A 180 14.13 -26.63 -0.86
CA PRO A 180 14.52 -25.39 -0.15
C PRO A 180 15.06 -24.29 -1.07
N GLN A 181 15.70 -24.65 -2.19
CA GLN A 181 16.11 -23.72 -3.25
C GLN A 181 14.97 -22.86 -3.82
N SER A 182 13.71 -23.32 -3.72
CA SER A 182 12.52 -22.58 -4.18
C SER A 182 11.92 -21.66 -3.13
N LEU A 183 12.45 -21.65 -1.90
CA LEU A 183 11.91 -20.87 -0.77
C LEU A 183 11.92 -19.36 -1.05
N LEU A 184 13.01 -18.82 -1.60
CA LEU A 184 13.13 -17.39 -1.90
C LEU A 184 12.09 -16.96 -2.96
N SER A 185 11.99 -17.72 -4.05
CA SER A 185 10.99 -17.53 -5.10
C SER A 185 9.55 -17.62 -4.56
N ALA A 186 9.28 -18.59 -3.67
CA ALA A 186 7.98 -18.75 -3.03
C ALA A 186 7.64 -17.53 -2.16
N ILE A 187 8.59 -17.05 -1.36
CA ILE A 187 8.41 -15.87 -0.49
C ILE A 187 8.12 -14.63 -1.32
N TYR A 188 8.88 -14.36 -2.40
CA TYR A 188 8.63 -13.22 -3.29
C TYR A 188 7.26 -13.30 -4.00
N LEU A 189 6.84 -14.49 -4.44
CA LEU A 189 5.52 -14.71 -5.03
C LEU A 189 4.38 -14.55 -3.99
N LEU A 190 4.59 -14.97 -2.74
CA LEU A 190 3.63 -14.79 -1.63
C LEU A 190 3.55 -13.34 -1.14
N SER A 191 4.67 -12.62 -1.11
CA SER A 191 4.73 -11.20 -0.77
C SER A 191 4.25 -10.29 -1.90
N ASN A 192 4.16 -10.82 -3.14
CA ASN A 192 3.84 -10.07 -4.35
C ASN A 192 4.85 -8.91 -4.57
N THR A 193 6.15 -9.21 -4.36
CA THR A 193 7.29 -8.31 -4.62
C THR A 193 8.35 -9.04 -5.45
N LEU A 194 9.26 -8.30 -6.11
CA LEU A 194 10.30 -8.90 -6.99
C LEU A 194 11.74 -8.77 -6.46
N ALA A 195 11.93 -7.89 -5.47
CA ALA A 195 13.22 -7.50 -4.89
C ALA A 195 12.93 -6.72 -3.60
N PRO A 196 13.96 -6.34 -2.81
CA PRO A 196 13.84 -5.30 -1.79
C PRO A 196 13.42 -3.94 -2.40
N PRO A 197 12.75 -3.03 -1.66
CA PRO A 197 12.19 -1.81 -2.25
C PRO A 197 13.24 -0.79 -2.76
N TYR A 198 14.46 -0.86 -2.23
CA TYR A 198 15.58 -0.01 -2.67
C TYR A 198 16.15 -0.45 -4.03
N THR A 199 15.92 -1.69 -4.44
CA THR A 199 16.31 -2.17 -5.77
C THR A 199 15.33 -1.63 -6.83
N SER A 200 15.83 -0.95 -7.86
CA SER A 200 15.03 -0.41 -8.98
C SER A 200 14.49 -1.48 -9.96
N LEU A 201 13.80 -2.51 -9.45
CA LEU A 201 13.17 -3.60 -10.20
C LEU A 201 11.63 -3.53 -10.16
N GLU A 202 11.06 -2.75 -11.07
CA GLU A 202 9.61 -2.71 -11.31
C GLU A 202 9.18 -3.77 -12.34
N LEU A 203 8.07 -4.45 -12.12
CA LEU A 203 7.51 -5.40 -13.11
C LEU A 203 7.18 -4.69 -14.44
N GLY A 204 6.72 -3.43 -14.36
CA GLY A 204 6.46 -2.59 -15.53
C GLY A 204 5.51 -3.22 -16.55
N LEU A 205 4.45 -3.89 -16.07
CA LEU A 205 3.34 -4.39 -16.88
C LEU A 205 2.17 -3.40 -16.81
N GLY A 206 1.86 -2.76 -17.93
CA GLY A 206 0.59 -2.03 -18.06
C GLY A 206 -0.60 -3.01 -18.07
N PRO A 207 -1.73 -2.71 -17.42
CA PRO A 207 -2.89 -3.60 -17.40
C PRO A 207 -3.40 -3.99 -18.80
N SER A 208 -3.27 -3.10 -19.79
CA SER A 208 -3.62 -3.37 -21.19
C SER A 208 -2.76 -4.49 -21.82
N ILE A 209 -1.53 -4.73 -21.35
CA ILE A 209 -0.70 -5.87 -21.76
C ILE A 209 -1.31 -7.17 -21.20
N ILE A 210 -1.71 -7.16 -19.92
CA ILE A 210 -2.33 -8.32 -19.26
C ILE A 210 -3.67 -8.65 -19.93
N LEU A 211 -4.51 -7.64 -20.16
CA LEU A 211 -5.81 -7.80 -20.84
C LEU A 211 -5.64 -8.35 -22.27
N ARG A 212 -4.70 -7.80 -23.05
CA ARG A 212 -4.37 -8.30 -24.40
C ARG A 212 -3.81 -9.73 -24.36
N SER A 213 -3.02 -10.08 -23.36
CA SER A 213 -2.51 -11.45 -23.20
C SER A 213 -3.63 -12.44 -22.88
N ILE A 214 -4.58 -12.05 -22.01
CA ILE A 214 -5.80 -12.85 -21.75
C ILE A 214 -6.64 -12.97 -23.04
N GLN A 215 -6.77 -11.89 -23.80
CA GLN A 215 -7.49 -11.87 -25.08
C GLN A 215 -6.86 -12.84 -26.09
N ASN A 216 -5.55 -12.76 -26.31
CA ASN A 216 -4.79 -13.60 -27.23
C ASN A 216 -4.83 -15.09 -26.82
N VAL A 217 -4.79 -15.38 -25.52
CA VAL A 217 -4.83 -16.75 -24.98
C VAL A 217 -6.25 -17.34 -25.00
N SER A 218 -7.31 -16.52 -24.90
CA SER A 218 -8.71 -16.99 -24.82
C SER A 218 -9.54 -16.87 -26.09
N GLY A 219 -9.11 -16.08 -27.08
CA GLY A 219 -9.89 -15.79 -28.28
C GLY A 219 -11.15 -14.97 -28.03
N LEU A 220 -11.43 -14.55 -26.79
CA LEU A 220 -12.58 -13.71 -26.46
C LEU A 220 -12.40 -12.29 -26.99
N THR A 221 -13.51 -11.62 -27.30
CA THR A 221 -13.46 -10.20 -27.69
C THR A 221 -13.22 -9.29 -26.48
N THR A 222 -12.65 -8.11 -26.71
CA THR A 222 -12.46 -7.08 -25.67
C THR A 222 -13.75 -6.78 -24.91
N GLN A 223 -14.89 -6.73 -25.59
CA GLN A 223 -16.21 -6.51 -24.99
C GLN A 223 -16.68 -7.69 -24.11
N ALA A 224 -16.33 -8.94 -24.46
CA ALA A 224 -16.59 -10.09 -23.60
C ALA A 224 -15.74 -10.03 -22.31
N LEU A 225 -14.45 -9.67 -22.43
CA LEU A 225 -13.57 -9.48 -21.28
C LEU A 225 -13.99 -8.31 -20.39
N ARG A 226 -14.46 -7.18 -20.95
CA ARG A 226 -15.07 -6.08 -20.19
C ARG A 226 -16.28 -6.56 -19.38
N ARG A 227 -17.22 -7.30 -20.00
CA ARG A 227 -18.39 -7.85 -19.30
C ARG A 227 -18.02 -8.79 -18.16
N LEU A 228 -17.00 -9.65 -18.33
CA LEU A 228 -16.45 -10.45 -17.24
C LEU A 228 -15.85 -9.56 -16.13
N TYR A 229 -15.14 -8.48 -16.48
CA TYR A 229 -14.53 -7.57 -15.50
C TYR A 229 -15.57 -6.81 -14.67
N HIS A 230 -16.63 -6.28 -15.28
CA HIS A 230 -17.73 -5.62 -14.56
C HIS A 230 -18.48 -6.60 -13.64
N ALA A 231 -18.53 -7.89 -13.98
CA ALA A 231 -19.15 -8.92 -13.13
C ALA A 231 -18.27 -9.36 -11.94
N THR A 232 -16.93 -9.34 -12.07
CA THR A 232 -16.01 -9.88 -11.05
C THR A 232 -15.22 -8.84 -10.25
N GLY A 233 -14.89 -7.69 -10.85
CA GLY A 233 -13.99 -6.67 -10.26
C GLY A 233 -12.55 -7.16 -10.01
N ASP A 234 -12.12 -8.23 -10.70
CA ASP A 234 -10.83 -8.89 -10.50
C ASP A 234 -10.26 -9.50 -11.80
N PRO A 235 -9.04 -9.11 -12.23
CA PRO A 235 -8.47 -9.60 -13.48
C PRO A 235 -8.14 -11.10 -13.45
N GLY A 236 -7.87 -11.69 -12.27
CA GLY A 236 -7.63 -13.13 -12.14
C GLY A 236 -8.90 -13.95 -12.28
N ASP A 237 -10.02 -13.46 -11.77
CA ASP A 237 -11.32 -14.10 -12.01
C ASP A 237 -11.77 -13.95 -13.47
N VAL A 238 -11.45 -12.82 -14.13
CA VAL A 238 -11.63 -12.68 -15.59
C VAL A 238 -10.79 -13.70 -16.35
N ALA A 239 -9.49 -13.83 -16.05
CA ALA A 239 -8.61 -14.78 -16.74
C ALA A 239 -9.04 -16.24 -16.50
N PHE A 240 -9.42 -16.59 -15.27
CA PHE A 240 -9.94 -17.91 -14.92
C PHE A 240 -11.22 -18.22 -15.69
N ALA A 241 -12.20 -17.31 -15.70
CA ALA A 241 -13.44 -17.47 -16.46
C ALA A 241 -13.18 -17.59 -17.97
N ALA A 242 -12.35 -16.70 -18.52
CA ALA A 242 -11.99 -16.67 -19.94
C ALA A 242 -11.27 -17.96 -20.41
N LYS A 243 -10.43 -18.57 -19.56
CA LYS A 243 -9.72 -19.82 -19.88
C LYS A 243 -10.50 -21.09 -19.51
N SER A 244 -11.52 -21.01 -18.65
CA SER A 244 -12.27 -22.17 -18.12
C SER A 244 -12.83 -23.14 -19.17
N SER A 245 -13.17 -22.63 -20.37
CA SER A 245 -13.73 -23.43 -21.47
C SER A 245 -12.71 -23.87 -22.52
N LEU A 246 -11.44 -23.48 -22.38
CA LEU A 246 -10.38 -23.80 -23.35
C LEU A 246 -9.78 -25.18 -23.09
N ARG A 247 -9.52 -25.92 -24.17
CA ARG A 247 -8.69 -27.14 -24.17
C ARG A 247 -7.54 -26.95 -25.14
N THR A 248 -6.31 -27.08 -24.67
CA THR A 248 -5.13 -27.07 -25.55
C THR A 248 -4.99 -28.44 -26.22
N LEU A 249 -4.64 -28.46 -27.51
CA LEU A 249 -4.46 -29.71 -28.28
C LEU A 249 -3.24 -30.51 -27.81
N LEU A 250 -2.25 -29.83 -27.21
CA LEU A 250 -1.09 -30.41 -26.56
C LEU A 250 -1.05 -29.96 -25.09
N PRO A 251 -0.60 -30.81 -24.15
CA PRO A 251 -0.35 -30.40 -22.79
C PRO A 251 0.91 -29.53 -22.70
N HIS A 252 0.91 -28.56 -21.79
CA HIS A 252 2.11 -27.81 -21.42
C HIS A 252 2.77 -28.43 -20.18
N PRO A 253 4.10 -28.37 -20.03
CA PRO A 253 4.75 -28.75 -18.79
C PRO A 253 4.21 -27.92 -17.60
N PRO A 254 3.99 -28.53 -16.42
CA PRO A 254 3.53 -27.81 -15.23
C PRO A 254 4.42 -26.60 -14.90
N LEU A 255 3.80 -25.51 -14.46
CA LEU A 255 4.56 -24.35 -13.97
C LEU A 255 5.29 -24.71 -12.67
N LEU A 256 6.55 -24.27 -12.54
CA LEU A 256 7.34 -24.38 -11.32
C LEU A 256 7.47 -23.02 -10.65
N VAL A 257 7.53 -22.99 -9.32
CA VAL A 257 7.63 -21.73 -8.53
C VAL A 257 8.83 -20.89 -8.98
N ASN A 258 10.01 -21.50 -9.10
CA ASN A 258 11.22 -20.83 -9.61
C ASN A 258 11.06 -20.33 -11.05
N TYR A 259 10.38 -21.08 -11.93
CA TYR A 259 10.17 -20.68 -13.32
C TYR A 259 9.22 -19.47 -13.45
N VAL A 260 8.16 -19.42 -12.63
CA VAL A 260 7.26 -18.27 -12.56
C VAL A 260 8.00 -17.03 -12.04
N TYR A 261 8.72 -17.15 -10.93
CA TYR A 261 9.50 -16.03 -10.37
C TYR A 261 10.59 -15.52 -11.33
N ALA A 262 11.39 -16.42 -11.91
CA ALA A 262 12.40 -16.05 -12.90
C ALA A 262 11.79 -15.40 -14.16
N SER A 263 10.57 -15.78 -14.55
CA SER A 263 9.84 -15.14 -15.65
C SER A 263 9.40 -13.72 -15.30
N LEU A 264 9.00 -13.45 -14.04
CA LEU A 264 8.72 -12.08 -13.57
C LEU A 264 9.99 -11.22 -13.52
N LEU A 265 11.12 -11.79 -13.08
CA LEU A 265 12.43 -11.11 -13.14
C LEU A 265 12.88 -10.84 -14.57
N LYS A 266 12.58 -11.73 -15.53
CA LYS A 266 12.82 -11.44 -16.95
C LYS A 266 11.96 -10.27 -17.42
N ILE A 267 10.67 -10.24 -17.05
CA ILE A 267 9.73 -9.17 -17.40
C ILE A 267 10.17 -7.81 -16.82
N SER A 268 10.66 -7.75 -15.57
CA SER A 268 11.14 -6.49 -14.98
C SER A 268 12.46 -6.00 -15.61
N ARG A 269 13.33 -6.91 -16.05
CA ARG A 269 14.63 -6.58 -16.68
C ARG A 269 14.52 -6.13 -18.15
N CYS A 270 13.39 -6.35 -18.84
CA CYS A 270 13.21 -5.87 -20.21
C CYS A 270 13.13 -4.33 -20.29
N LYS A 271 14.06 -3.71 -21.04
CA LYS A 271 14.17 -2.27 -21.29
C LYS A 271 14.36 -1.99 -22.79
N GLY A 272 14.04 -0.77 -23.24
CA GLY A 272 14.23 -0.33 -24.63
C GLY A 272 13.04 -0.63 -25.56
N GLN A 273 13.21 -0.36 -26.87
CA GLN A 273 12.18 -0.58 -27.88
C GLN A 273 11.77 -2.07 -27.97
N GLY A 274 10.55 -2.34 -28.46
CA GLY A 274 10.02 -3.71 -28.58
C GLY A 274 9.62 -4.39 -27.25
N THR A 275 10.09 -3.91 -26.10
CA THR A 275 9.84 -4.44 -24.74
C THR A 275 8.40 -4.87 -24.48
N VAL A 276 7.41 -4.07 -24.89
CA VAL A 276 5.97 -4.37 -24.67
C VAL A 276 5.57 -5.72 -25.30
N LYS A 277 6.12 -6.06 -26.48
CA LYS A 277 5.83 -7.31 -27.19
C LYS A 277 6.48 -8.52 -26.52
N GLU A 278 7.74 -8.40 -26.06
CA GLU A 278 8.41 -9.49 -25.32
C GLU A 278 7.76 -9.71 -23.95
N LYS A 279 7.40 -8.64 -23.22
CA LYS A 279 6.64 -8.74 -21.98
C LYS A 279 5.30 -9.47 -22.19
N GLY A 280 4.54 -9.08 -23.22
CA GLY A 280 3.31 -9.78 -23.62
C GLY A 280 3.53 -11.26 -23.91
N ARG A 281 4.52 -11.60 -24.74
CA ARG A 281 4.86 -12.99 -25.10
C ARG A 281 5.23 -13.86 -23.90
N ILE A 282 5.93 -13.31 -22.90
CA ILE A 282 6.23 -14.04 -21.65
C ILE A 282 4.94 -14.27 -20.84
N VAL A 283 4.08 -13.26 -20.73
CA VAL A 283 2.78 -13.39 -20.05
C VAL A 283 1.87 -14.41 -20.75
N GLU A 284 1.77 -14.36 -22.07
CA GLU A 284 1.02 -15.33 -22.88
C GLU A 284 1.53 -16.76 -22.67
N LYS A 285 2.87 -16.98 -22.68
CA LYS A 285 3.45 -18.30 -22.40
C LYS A 285 3.10 -18.82 -21.00
N LEU A 286 3.11 -17.95 -19.98
CA LEU A 286 2.73 -18.31 -18.61
C LEU A 286 1.23 -18.63 -18.52
N LEU A 287 0.37 -17.80 -19.12
CA LEU A 287 -1.08 -17.99 -19.13
C LEU A 287 -1.51 -19.22 -19.95
N LEU A 288 -0.78 -19.59 -21.00
CA LEU A 288 -0.99 -20.84 -21.75
C LEU A 288 -0.69 -22.08 -20.90
N ALA A 289 0.41 -22.07 -20.15
CA ALA A 289 0.80 -23.18 -19.28
C ALA A 289 -0.03 -23.30 -18.00
N ALA A 290 -0.53 -22.19 -17.43
CA ALA A 290 -1.29 -22.19 -16.18
C ALA A 290 -2.62 -22.95 -16.25
N THR A 291 -2.95 -23.73 -15.22
CA THR A 291 -4.16 -24.56 -15.12
C THR A 291 -4.95 -24.28 -13.83
N GLY A 292 -6.27 -24.44 -13.88
CA GLY A 292 -7.14 -24.27 -12.70
C GLY A 292 -6.88 -22.95 -11.93
N GLU A 293 -6.68 -23.06 -10.61
CA GLU A 293 -6.41 -21.91 -9.73
C GLU A 293 -5.14 -21.13 -10.11
N GLU A 294 -4.15 -21.75 -10.76
CA GLU A 294 -2.93 -21.07 -11.20
C GLU A 294 -3.26 -19.86 -12.08
N ILE A 295 -4.27 -19.97 -12.95
CA ILE A 295 -4.67 -18.93 -13.90
C ILE A 295 -5.10 -17.66 -13.15
N ARG A 296 -5.87 -17.82 -12.07
CA ARG A 296 -6.34 -16.73 -11.21
C ARG A 296 -5.17 -16.08 -10.50
N PHE A 297 -4.33 -16.86 -9.81
CA PHE A 297 -3.28 -16.31 -8.96
C PHE A 297 -2.09 -15.76 -9.75
N LEU A 298 -1.70 -16.41 -10.85
CA LEU A 298 -0.70 -15.89 -11.79
C LEU A 298 -1.13 -14.51 -12.31
N THR A 299 -2.38 -14.38 -12.76
CA THR A 299 -2.90 -13.10 -13.28
C THR A 299 -2.97 -12.02 -12.19
N ARG A 300 -3.31 -12.39 -10.96
CA ARG A 300 -3.28 -11.47 -9.81
C ARG A 300 -1.85 -11.03 -9.45
N THR A 301 -0.86 -11.93 -9.49
CA THR A 301 0.58 -11.60 -9.32
C THR A 301 1.10 -10.71 -10.44
N LEU A 302 0.74 -11.00 -11.71
CA LEU A 302 1.07 -10.14 -12.86
C LEU A 302 0.43 -8.76 -12.76
N SER A 303 -0.76 -8.67 -12.19
CA SER A 303 -1.47 -7.42 -11.86
C SER A 303 -0.97 -6.77 -10.56
N GLN A 304 0.06 -7.33 -9.92
CA GLN A 304 0.61 -6.96 -8.61
C GLN A 304 -0.45 -6.79 -7.50
N ASN A 305 -1.54 -7.56 -7.53
CA ASN A 305 -2.72 -7.38 -6.68
C ASN A 305 -3.26 -8.74 -6.20
N LEU A 306 -2.47 -9.46 -5.39
CA LEU A 306 -2.68 -10.87 -5.01
C LEU A 306 -3.97 -11.13 -4.19
N ARG A 307 -4.44 -10.16 -3.41
CA ARG A 307 -5.74 -10.12 -2.67
C ARG A 307 -6.01 -11.20 -1.61
N VAL A 308 -5.11 -12.16 -1.38
CA VAL A 308 -5.26 -13.31 -0.45
C VAL A 308 -5.29 -13.00 1.06
N GLY A 309 -5.26 -11.74 1.49
CA GLY A 309 -5.30 -11.37 2.92
C GLY A 309 -4.02 -11.64 3.73
N ALA A 310 -3.08 -12.41 3.20
CA ALA A 310 -1.70 -12.43 3.68
C ALA A 310 -1.04 -11.06 3.45
N VAL A 311 -0.24 -10.64 4.44
CA VAL A 311 0.62 -9.44 4.40
C VAL A 311 2.02 -9.80 4.91
N ARG A 312 3.03 -8.97 4.65
CA ARG A 312 4.44 -9.16 5.07
C ARG A 312 4.62 -9.80 6.45
N THR A 313 4.03 -9.20 7.50
CA THR A 313 4.17 -9.70 8.88
C THR A 313 3.63 -11.12 9.09
N THR A 314 2.67 -11.57 8.28
CA THR A 314 2.16 -12.96 8.27
C THR A 314 3.14 -13.92 7.61
N ILE A 315 3.78 -13.50 6.51
CA ILE A 315 4.74 -14.33 5.78
C ILE A 315 5.99 -14.51 6.66
N LEU A 316 6.44 -13.44 7.31
CA LEU A 316 7.49 -13.52 8.34
C LEU A 316 7.07 -14.41 9.51
N SER A 317 5.84 -14.28 10.05
CA SER A 317 5.34 -15.19 11.09
C SER A 317 5.38 -16.66 10.67
N ALA A 318 4.87 -16.96 9.47
CA ALA A 318 4.77 -18.31 8.96
C ALA A 318 6.15 -18.92 8.61
N LEU A 319 7.06 -18.13 8.05
CA LEU A 319 8.46 -18.52 7.84
C LEU A 319 9.13 -18.85 9.17
N SER A 320 8.96 -17.99 10.19
CA SER A 320 9.50 -18.23 11.53
C SER A 320 9.03 -19.57 12.10
N ARG A 321 7.71 -19.81 12.06
CA ARG A 321 7.10 -21.06 12.54
C ARG A 321 7.57 -22.28 11.74
N ALA A 322 7.66 -22.15 10.42
CA ALA A 322 8.13 -23.23 9.56
C ALA A 322 9.59 -23.61 9.88
N MET A 323 10.46 -22.62 10.13
CA MET A 323 11.85 -22.87 10.54
C MET A 323 11.98 -23.52 11.93
N VAL A 324 11.10 -23.19 12.89
CA VAL A 324 11.04 -23.88 14.20
C VAL A 324 10.70 -25.37 14.05
N LEU A 325 9.88 -25.74 13.05
CA LEU A 325 9.46 -27.12 12.79
C LEU A 325 10.46 -27.95 11.98
N ILE A 326 11.53 -27.34 11.45
CA ILE A 326 12.60 -28.04 10.73
C ILE A 326 13.67 -28.49 11.75
N PRO A 327 14.08 -29.77 11.77
CA PRO A 327 15.12 -30.27 12.68
C PRO A 327 16.43 -29.48 12.60
N SER A 328 17.06 -29.23 13.74
CA SER A 328 18.35 -28.51 13.82
C SER A 328 19.47 -29.17 13.00
N THR A 329 19.39 -30.50 12.81
CA THR A 329 20.34 -31.32 12.04
C THR A 329 20.43 -30.97 10.55
N HIS A 330 19.53 -30.14 10.02
CA HIS A 330 19.63 -29.60 8.66
C HIS A 330 20.54 -28.37 8.51
N PHE A 331 21.07 -27.81 9.60
CA PHE A 331 21.85 -26.56 9.61
C PHE A 331 23.29 -26.77 10.08
N THR A 332 24.22 -25.90 9.62
CA THR A 332 25.67 -26.09 9.88
C THR A 332 26.07 -25.85 11.33
N ASN A 333 25.31 -25.06 12.08
CA ASN A 333 25.61 -24.66 13.46
C ASN A 333 24.78 -25.51 14.43
N ASN A 334 25.10 -26.80 14.53
CA ASN A 334 24.31 -27.77 15.29
C ASN A 334 24.68 -27.77 16.79
N THR A 335 24.19 -26.77 17.55
CA THR A 335 24.22 -26.80 19.02
C THR A 335 23.02 -27.62 19.54
N SER A 336 23.32 -28.66 20.34
CA SER A 336 22.31 -29.62 20.83
C SER A 336 21.23 -29.03 21.76
N GLU A 337 21.40 -27.78 22.21
CA GLU A 337 20.50 -27.09 23.15
C GLU A 337 19.91 -25.79 22.57
N SER A 338 19.54 -25.78 21.28
CA SER A 338 18.82 -24.63 20.69
C SER A 338 17.47 -24.39 21.39
N SER A 339 17.29 -23.16 21.88
CA SER A 339 16.03 -22.70 22.46
C SER A 339 14.98 -22.32 21.39
N LEU A 340 15.38 -22.20 20.12
CA LEU A 340 14.51 -21.77 19.02
C LEU A 340 14.09 -22.92 18.11
N HIS A 341 14.95 -23.92 17.89
CA HIS A 341 14.63 -25.10 17.09
C HIS A 341 13.91 -26.20 17.90
N HIS A 342 13.43 -27.22 17.20
CA HIS A 342 12.81 -28.42 17.77
C HIS A 342 13.74 -29.64 17.57
N THR A 343 13.88 -30.47 18.59
CA THR A 343 14.74 -31.68 18.56
C THR A 343 14.05 -32.84 17.84
N ALA A 344 14.84 -33.72 17.22
CA ALA A 344 14.33 -34.83 16.40
C ALA A 344 13.46 -35.82 17.23
N GLU A 345 13.85 -36.10 18.47
CA GLU A 345 13.13 -37.02 19.38
C GLU A 345 11.67 -36.60 19.64
N LEU A 346 11.34 -35.31 19.56
CA LEU A 346 9.98 -34.82 19.74
C LEU A 346 9.10 -35.02 18.50
N LEU A 347 9.68 -35.13 17.30
CA LEU A 347 8.94 -35.35 16.05
C LEU A 347 8.46 -36.80 15.91
N GLU A 348 9.28 -37.78 16.27
CA GLU A 348 8.86 -39.20 16.31
C GLU A 348 7.75 -39.41 17.36
N ASN A 349 7.86 -38.72 18.51
CA ASN A 349 6.84 -38.75 19.56
C ASN A 349 5.54 -37.96 19.24
N CYS A 350 5.40 -37.39 18.04
CA CYS A 350 4.11 -36.87 17.54
C CYS A 350 3.15 -37.97 17.08
N GLU A 351 3.62 -39.19 16.83
CA GLU A 351 2.80 -40.30 16.32
C GLU A 351 1.77 -40.81 17.34
N LEU A 352 2.09 -40.74 18.64
CA LEU A 352 1.32 -41.34 19.75
C LEU A 352 0.17 -40.46 20.27
N HIS A 353 -0.63 -39.89 19.35
CA HIS A 353 -1.76 -39.02 19.70
C HIS A 353 -2.96 -39.73 20.37
N THR A 354 -2.87 -41.04 20.62
CA THR A 354 -3.94 -41.90 21.13
C THR A 354 -3.84 -42.30 22.62
N ILE A 355 -2.67 -42.23 23.27
CA ILE A 355 -2.48 -42.91 24.59
C ILE A 355 -1.96 -42.01 25.74
N VAL A 356 -1.04 -41.06 25.52
CA VAL A 356 -0.29 -40.44 26.65
C VAL A 356 -0.84 -39.09 27.14
N GLY A 357 -1.72 -39.15 28.14
CA GLY A 357 -1.87 -38.16 29.24
C GLY A 357 -2.06 -36.66 28.89
N LYS A 358 -3.30 -36.18 28.95
CA LYS A 358 -3.72 -34.80 28.58
C LYS A 358 -2.83 -33.64 29.09
N ARG A 359 -2.30 -33.68 30.32
CA ARG A 359 -1.42 -32.60 30.85
C ARG A 359 -0.14 -32.44 30.02
N LYS A 360 0.65 -33.52 29.89
CA LYS A 360 1.91 -33.54 29.11
C LYS A 360 1.73 -33.20 27.62
N ALA A 361 0.51 -33.19 27.09
CA ALA A 361 0.20 -32.70 25.75
C ALA A 361 -0.01 -31.17 25.72
N VAL A 362 -0.67 -30.60 26.73
CA VAL A 362 -0.83 -29.14 26.89
C VAL A 362 0.54 -28.49 27.13
N ASP A 363 1.31 -29.01 28.09
CA ASP A 363 2.62 -28.46 28.47
C ASP A 363 3.58 -28.33 27.26
N ARG A 364 3.50 -29.26 26.30
CA ARG A 364 4.30 -29.25 25.04
C ARG A 364 3.74 -28.31 23.97
N LEU A 365 2.43 -28.12 23.89
CA LEU A 365 1.82 -27.14 22.99
C LEU A 365 2.14 -25.71 23.43
N ASP A 366 2.23 -25.48 24.74
CA ASP A 366 2.62 -24.19 25.30
C ASP A 366 4.12 -23.88 25.06
N ASP A 367 5.04 -24.85 25.21
CA ASP A 367 6.45 -24.68 24.82
C ASP A 367 6.61 -24.33 23.33
N LEU A 368 5.94 -25.07 22.43
CA LEU A 368 6.01 -24.79 20.99
C LEU A 368 5.39 -23.42 20.64
N ALA A 369 4.33 -23.00 21.34
CA ALA A 369 3.77 -21.66 21.19
C ALA A 369 4.75 -20.56 21.65
N VAL A 370 5.54 -20.81 22.70
CA VAL A 370 6.63 -19.93 23.15
C VAL A 370 7.76 -19.88 22.12
N ARG A 371 8.25 -21.03 21.60
CA ARG A 371 9.28 -21.06 20.54
C ARG A 371 8.84 -20.32 19.29
N PHE A 372 7.59 -20.52 18.85
CA PHE A 372 6.98 -19.73 17.78
C PHE A 372 6.99 -18.23 18.12
N GLY A 373 6.61 -17.82 19.33
CA GLY A 373 6.63 -16.42 19.76
C GLY A 373 8.03 -15.78 19.74
N LEU A 374 9.06 -16.53 20.15
CA LEU A 374 10.46 -16.10 20.11
C LEU A 374 10.99 -15.97 18.68
N ALA A 375 10.85 -17.03 17.86
CA ALA A 375 11.27 -17.03 16.47
C ALA A 375 10.54 -15.95 15.64
N GLU A 376 9.22 -15.80 15.84
CA GLU A 376 8.42 -14.72 15.23
C GLU A 376 8.91 -13.32 15.62
N SER A 377 9.47 -13.16 16.83
CA SER A 377 10.00 -11.88 17.30
C SER A 377 11.40 -11.61 16.75
N LEU A 378 12.23 -12.65 16.61
CA LEU A 378 13.57 -12.59 16.02
C LEU A 378 13.51 -12.26 14.52
N VAL A 379 12.84 -13.08 13.71
CA VAL A 379 12.80 -12.90 12.23
C VAL A 379 12.16 -11.57 11.85
N LYS A 380 11.15 -11.11 12.60
CA LYS A 380 10.59 -9.76 12.41
C LYS A 380 11.58 -8.67 12.82
N ARG A 381 12.29 -8.80 13.96
CA ARG A 381 13.32 -7.85 14.41
C ARG A 381 14.45 -7.70 13.40
N VAL A 382 14.90 -8.81 12.82
CA VAL A 382 15.89 -8.84 11.74
C VAL A 382 15.33 -8.14 10.50
N TYR A 383 14.18 -8.57 9.97
CA TYR A 383 13.60 -7.96 8.76
C TYR A 383 13.37 -6.45 8.88
N VAL A 384 12.92 -5.93 10.03
CA VAL A 384 12.69 -4.47 10.16
C VAL A 384 13.96 -3.64 10.27
N GLN A 385 15.11 -4.26 10.55
CA GLN A 385 16.43 -3.64 10.49
C GLN A 385 17.12 -3.86 9.13
N HIS A 386 16.88 -5.00 8.51
CA HIS A 386 17.50 -5.45 7.27
C HIS A 386 16.43 -6.10 6.37
N PRO A 387 15.67 -5.33 5.57
CA PRO A 387 14.47 -5.80 4.87
C PRO A 387 14.78 -6.46 3.51
N ASN A 388 15.79 -7.34 3.46
CA ASN A 388 16.05 -8.21 2.32
C ASN A 388 15.56 -9.64 2.62
N TYR A 389 14.77 -10.23 1.71
CA TYR A 389 14.43 -11.65 1.80
C TYR A 389 15.58 -12.56 1.36
N GLU A 390 16.46 -12.12 0.47
CA GLU A 390 17.55 -12.94 -0.07
C GLU A 390 18.58 -13.28 1.02
N ASP A 391 19.05 -12.28 1.76
CA ASP A 391 20.00 -12.48 2.87
C ASP A 391 19.37 -13.25 4.03
N ILE A 392 18.13 -12.92 4.41
CA ILE A 392 17.39 -13.63 5.47
C ILE A 392 17.16 -15.11 5.11
N VAL A 393 16.71 -15.41 3.89
CA VAL A 393 16.48 -16.80 3.46
C VAL A 393 17.79 -17.56 3.36
N THR A 394 18.86 -16.93 2.87
CA THR A 394 20.19 -17.53 2.78
C THR A 394 20.73 -17.88 4.17
N ALA A 395 20.68 -16.95 5.13
CA ALA A 395 21.11 -17.19 6.49
C ALA A 395 20.26 -18.26 7.21
N LEU A 396 18.93 -18.22 7.06
CA LEU A 396 18.01 -19.22 7.61
C LEU A 396 18.29 -20.64 7.07
N LEU A 397 18.52 -20.77 5.76
CA LEU A 397 18.78 -22.08 5.13
C LEU A 397 20.17 -22.63 5.46
N GLN A 398 21.16 -21.78 5.73
CA GLN A 398 22.51 -22.21 6.11
C GLN A 398 22.61 -22.60 7.60
N ALA A 399 22.12 -21.72 8.48
CA ALA A 399 22.46 -21.73 9.91
C ALA A 399 21.27 -21.52 10.85
N GLY A 400 20.04 -21.75 10.35
CA GLY A 400 18.83 -21.76 11.16
C GLY A 400 18.46 -20.40 11.76
N LEU A 401 17.80 -20.43 12.91
CA LEU A 401 17.31 -19.23 13.61
C LEU A 401 18.39 -18.60 14.48
N ASP A 402 19.20 -19.39 15.19
CA ASP A 402 20.01 -18.92 16.32
C ASP A 402 21.06 -17.86 15.93
N SER A 403 21.70 -17.98 14.76
CA SER A 403 22.71 -17.02 14.27
C SER A 403 22.17 -15.94 13.32
N LEU A 404 20.84 -15.79 13.19
CA LEU A 404 20.23 -14.92 12.18
C LEU A 404 20.51 -13.42 12.39
N GLU A 405 20.47 -12.93 13.64
CA GLU A 405 20.69 -11.50 13.94
C GLU A 405 22.16 -11.08 13.84
N GLU A 406 23.09 -12.04 13.93
CA GLU A 406 24.53 -11.83 13.72
C GLU A 406 24.85 -11.77 12.22
N ARG A 407 24.34 -12.75 11.45
CA ARG A 407 24.56 -12.85 10.00
C ARG A 407 23.84 -11.76 9.21
N VAL A 408 22.67 -11.30 9.69
CA VAL A 408 21.81 -10.32 9.01
C VAL A 408 21.53 -9.14 9.96
N HIS A 409 22.59 -8.42 10.30
CA HIS A 409 22.55 -7.21 11.12
C HIS A 409 22.17 -5.97 10.30
N LEU A 410 22.00 -4.82 10.95
CA LEU A 410 21.79 -3.53 10.28
C LEU A 410 23.08 -3.10 9.57
N THR A 411 23.01 -2.82 8.27
CA THR A 411 24.17 -2.53 7.39
C THR A 411 24.01 -1.18 6.72
N ILE A 412 25.11 -0.43 6.55
CA ILE A 412 25.14 0.78 5.71
C ILE A 412 24.73 0.41 4.27
N GLY A 413 23.98 1.30 3.61
CA GLY A 413 23.46 1.08 2.25
C GLY A 413 22.20 0.21 2.21
N ILE A 414 21.76 -0.40 3.31
CA ILE A 414 20.53 -1.20 3.39
C ILE A 414 19.54 -0.52 4.36
N PRO A 415 18.44 0.09 3.86
CA PRO A 415 17.56 0.91 4.69
C PRO A 415 16.67 0.12 5.65
N LEU A 416 16.59 0.57 6.89
CA LEU A 416 15.73 0.00 7.94
C LEU A 416 14.33 0.62 7.97
N HIS A 417 13.34 -0.14 8.43
CA HIS A 417 11.95 0.33 8.48
C HIS A 417 11.75 1.48 9.50
N PRO A 418 11.16 2.61 9.09
CA PRO A 418 11.03 3.78 9.97
C PRO A 418 10.08 3.56 11.16
N THR A 419 10.40 4.14 12.32
CA THR A 419 9.46 4.29 13.45
C THR A 419 8.27 5.17 13.04
N LEU A 420 7.05 4.81 13.45
CA LEU A 420 5.80 5.45 13.01
C LEU A 420 5.03 6.12 14.15
N GLY A 421 4.65 7.39 13.97
CA GLY A 421 3.79 8.10 14.90
C GLY A 421 2.30 7.68 14.83
N SER A 422 1.66 7.58 15.99
CA SER A 422 0.22 7.38 16.16
C SER A 422 -0.58 8.63 15.79
N PRO A 423 -1.65 8.53 14.98
CA PRO A 423 -2.51 9.67 14.66
C PRO A 423 -3.40 10.01 15.87
N THR A 424 -3.17 11.19 16.45
CA THR A 424 -3.94 11.71 17.58
C THR A 424 -4.94 12.74 17.09
N ARG A 425 -6.21 12.63 17.52
CA ARG A 425 -7.35 13.30 16.89
C ARG A 425 -7.84 14.56 17.59
N SER A 426 -7.31 14.89 18.75
CA SER A 426 -7.65 16.13 19.46
C SER A 426 -6.47 16.61 20.30
N LEU A 427 -6.56 17.83 20.84
CA LEU A 427 -5.54 18.34 21.77
C LEU A 427 -5.64 17.68 23.14
N GLU A 428 -6.85 17.32 23.56
CA GLU A 428 -7.16 16.65 24.82
C GLU A 428 -6.48 15.28 24.89
N GLU A 429 -6.53 14.48 23.80
CA GLU A 429 -5.82 13.21 23.70
C GLU A 429 -4.28 13.38 23.85
N VAL A 430 -3.72 14.50 23.37
CA VAL A 430 -2.30 14.83 23.62
C VAL A 430 -2.07 15.18 25.09
N TYR A 431 -2.92 16.02 25.67
CA TYR A 431 -2.81 16.46 27.07
C TYR A 431 -2.95 15.29 28.05
N ASP A 432 -3.78 14.29 27.76
CA ASP A 432 -3.96 13.09 28.58
C ASP A 432 -2.77 12.09 28.46
N VAL A 433 -2.06 12.11 27.33
CA VAL A 433 -0.82 11.34 27.17
C VAL A 433 0.39 12.07 27.79
N CYS A 434 0.43 13.41 27.75
CA CYS A 434 1.51 14.19 28.34
C CYS A 434 1.33 14.34 29.85
N GLN A 435 0.25 14.97 30.33
CA GLN A 435 0.04 15.27 31.76
C GLN A 435 1.31 15.91 32.35
N ASP A 436 1.77 15.46 33.53
CA ASP A 436 3.02 15.89 34.17
C ASP A 436 4.25 15.07 33.72
N ARG A 437 4.16 14.36 32.59
CA ARG A 437 5.23 13.50 32.07
C ARG A 437 6.14 14.30 31.14
N PRO A 438 7.47 14.17 31.23
CA PRO A 438 8.37 14.81 30.28
C PRO A 438 8.05 14.41 28.83
N PHE A 439 8.00 15.41 27.95
CA PHE A 439 7.80 15.23 26.52
C PHE A 439 8.76 16.11 25.71
N VAL A 440 8.97 15.74 24.45
CA VAL A 440 9.58 16.57 23.43
C VAL A 440 8.59 16.70 22.28
N ALA A 441 8.15 17.93 22.01
CA ALA A 441 7.40 18.26 20.81
C ALA A 441 8.37 18.74 19.73
N GLU A 442 8.19 18.30 18.49
CA GLU A 442 9.00 18.64 17.32
C GLU A 442 8.07 19.12 16.21
N PHE A 443 8.51 20.09 15.40
CA PHE A 443 7.77 20.54 14.22
C PHE A 443 7.53 19.37 13.26
N LYS A 444 6.28 19.18 12.82
CA LYS A 444 5.95 18.21 11.77
C LYS A 444 5.90 18.88 10.39
N TYR A 445 7.07 19.04 9.79
CA TYR A 445 7.27 19.54 8.43
C TYR A 445 6.42 18.79 7.37
N ASP A 446 6.00 19.48 6.29
CA ASP A 446 5.35 18.91 5.08
C ASP A 446 6.42 18.64 4.00
N GLY A 447 7.27 17.65 4.25
CA GLY A 447 8.40 17.30 3.39
C GLY A 447 8.34 15.87 2.84
N GLN A 448 9.49 15.35 2.45
CA GLN A 448 9.69 13.94 2.16
C GLN A 448 10.69 13.34 3.13
N ARG A 449 10.20 12.51 4.06
CA ARG A 449 11.04 11.70 4.96
C ARG A 449 12.08 10.91 4.18
N ALA A 450 13.34 11.11 4.55
CA ALA A 450 14.50 10.50 3.96
C ALA A 450 15.41 9.92 5.05
N GLN A 451 15.82 8.67 4.85
CA GLN A 451 16.82 8.01 5.66
C GLN A 451 18.16 8.14 4.94
N ILE A 452 19.09 8.88 5.53
CA ILE A 452 20.39 9.19 4.90
C ILE A 452 21.45 8.27 5.52
N HIS A 453 22.03 7.41 4.68
CA HIS A 453 23.17 6.57 5.01
C HIS A 453 24.43 7.25 4.48
N GLY A 454 25.50 7.21 5.26
CA GLY A 454 26.83 7.64 4.83
C GLY A 454 27.92 6.75 5.41
N SER A 455 28.97 6.54 4.64
CA SER A 455 30.28 6.02 5.08
C SER A 455 31.38 6.79 4.33
N THR A 456 32.57 6.87 4.92
CA THR A 456 33.78 7.37 4.27
C THR A 456 34.36 6.41 3.23
N GLU A 457 33.87 5.17 3.18
CA GLU A 457 34.18 4.19 2.13
C GLU A 457 33.58 4.63 0.78
N GLU A 458 34.32 4.41 -0.31
CA GLU A 458 33.89 4.85 -1.64
C GLU A 458 32.53 4.27 -2.06
N GLY A 459 31.61 5.15 -2.47
CA GLY A 459 30.28 4.79 -2.98
C GLY A 459 29.17 4.68 -1.93
N ASN A 460 29.49 4.62 -0.64
CA ASN A 460 28.51 4.32 0.43
C ASN A 460 27.75 5.56 0.97
N ILE A 461 27.21 6.40 0.08
CA ILE A 461 26.25 7.46 0.43
C ILE A 461 24.91 7.19 -0.26
N SER A 462 23.83 7.05 0.51
CA SER A 462 22.51 6.69 -0.02
C SER A 462 21.37 7.41 0.70
N VAL A 463 20.32 7.76 -0.05
CA VAL A 463 19.15 8.51 0.46
C VAL A 463 17.88 7.71 0.17
N PHE A 464 17.28 7.09 1.19
CA PHE A 464 16.12 6.19 1.03
C PHE A 464 14.80 6.83 1.46
N SER A 465 13.72 6.51 0.74
CA SER A 465 12.38 7.01 1.03
C SER A 465 11.77 6.37 2.27
N ARG A 466 10.67 6.96 2.77
CA ARG A 466 9.77 6.34 3.78
C ARG A 466 9.38 4.89 3.46
N HIS A 467 9.30 4.54 2.18
CA HIS A 467 8.93 3.22 1.68
C HIS A 467 10.14 2.35 1.31
N LEU A 468 11.34 2.79 1.72
CA LEU A 468 12.64 2.18 1.47
C LEU A 468 13.07 2.18 -0.01
N GLU A 469 12.48 3.06 -0.82
CA GLU A 469 12.86 3.25 -2.22
C GLU A 469 14.15 4.07 -2.30
N ASP A 470 15.08 3.74 -3.20
CA ASP A 470 16.27 4.58 -3.43
C ASP A 470 15.88 5.91 -4.08
N MET A 471 16.34 7.01 -3.48
CA MET A 471 16.18 8.39 -3.95
C MET A 471 17.53 9.10 -4.14
N THR A 472 18.66 8.38 -4.12
CA THR A 472 20.00 8.97 -4.13
C THR A 472 20.22 9.85 -5.37
N SER A 473 19.84 9.38 -6.56
CA SER A 473 19.91 10.19 -7.80
C SER A 473 18.81 11.26 -7.95
N LYS A 474 17.94 11.46 -6.94
CA LYS A 474 16.99 12.60 -6.84
C LYS A 474 17.56 13.76 -6.00
N TYR A 475 18.53 13.50 -5.15
CA TYR A 475 19.08 14.46 -4.18
C TYR A 475 20.62 14.58 -4.27
N PRO A 476 21.18 14.92 -5.45
CA PRO A 476 22.63 15.08 -5.63
C PRO A 476 23.23 16.15 -4.70
N ASP A 477 22.43 17.15 -4.33
CA ASP A 477 22.71 18.23 -3.39
C ASP A 477 22.78 17.77 -1.91
N VAL A 478 22.03 16.73 -1.55
CA VAL A 478 22.15 16.06 -0.24
C VAL A 478 23.36 15.15 -0.22
N VAL A 479 23.61 14.40 -1.31
CA VAL A 479 24.81 13.57 -1.46
C VAL A 479 26.08 14.42 -1.39
N GLN A 480 26.08 15.60 -2.04
CA GLN A 480 27.22 16.51 -2.00
C GLN A 480 27.39 17.17 -0.62
N TYR A 481 26.29 17.53 0.08
CA TYR A 481 26.37 17.93 1.49
C TYR A 481 27.05 16.85 2.35
N VAL A 482 26.68 15.57 2.22
CA VAL A 482 27.28 14.48 3.00
C VAL A 482 28.79 14.33 2.72
N LYS A 483 29.24 14.51 1.47
CA LYS A 483 30.67 14.53 1.14
C LYS A 483 31.43 15.68 1.80
N THR A 484 30.85 16.88 1.80
CA THR A 484 31.41 18.05 2.51
C THR A 484 31.44 17.79 4.02
N PHE A 485 30.36 17.28 4.60
CA PHE A 485 30.31 16.93 6.02
C PHE A 485 31.44 15.96 6.44
N PHE A 486 31.68 14.89 5.67
CA PHE A 486 32.80 13.96 5.92
C PHE A 486 34.19 14.58 5.73
N SER A 487 34.31 15.63 4.90
CA SER A 487 35.56 16.37 4.72
C SER A 487 35.85 17.29 5.91
N ASP A 488 34.79 17.87 6.48
CA ASP A 488 34.86 18.80 7.62
C ASP A 488 34.93 18.07 8.99
N HIS A 489 34.37 16.86 9.09
CA HIS A 489 34.22 16.07 10.32
C HIS A 489 34.83 14.66 10.18
N PRO A 490 36.17 14.54 10.03
CA PRO A 490 36.84 13.27 9.75
C PRO A 490 36.76 12.25 10.90
N GLU A 491 36.29 12.64 12.08
CA GLU A 491 36.04 11.71 13.19
C GLU A 491 34.69 10.98 13.09
N THR A 492 33.84 11.36 12.13
CA THR A 492 32.63 10.60 11.76
C THR A 492 32.92 9.76 10.53
N THR A 493 33.03 8.43 10.69
CA THR A 493 33.33 7.50 9.59
C THR A 493 32.09 6.93 8.92
N SER A 494 30.98 6.81 9.65
CA SER A 494 29.73 6.25 9.12
C SER A 494 28.52 6.62 9.97
N PHE A 495 27.34 6.74 9.36
CA PHE A 495 26.10 7.07 10.07
C PHE A 495 24.83 6.62 9.33
N ILE A 496 23.71 6.54 10.07
CA ILE A 496 22.37 6.57 9.49
C ILE A 496 21.47 7.58 10.23
N LEU A 497 21.02 8.60 9.51
CA LEU A 497 20.12 9.66 9.98
C LEU A 497 18.67 9.40 9.56
N ASP A 498 17.72 9.81 10.41
CA ASP A 498 16.28 9.88 10.10
C ASP A 498 15.87 11.36 9.99
N THR A 499 15.43 11.76 8.79
CA THR A 499 15.28 13.17 8.42
C THR A 499 14.01 13.43 7.63
N GLU A 500 13.55 14.68 7.58
CA GLU A 500 12.57 15.14 6.61
C GLU A 500 13.25 16.14 5.66
N ILE A 501 13.28 15.87 4.35
CA ILE A 501 13.78 16.84 3.36
C ILE A 501 12.62 17.75 2.97
N VAL A 502 12.81 19.06 3.10
CA VAL A 502 11.76 20.08 2.88
C VAL A 502 12.28 21.10 1.87
N SER A 503 11.46 21.50 0.91
CA SER A 503 11.79 22.60 0.00
C SER A 503 11.89 23.93 0.73
N ILE A 504 12.85 24.77 0.34
CA ILE A 504 13.07 26.10 0.90
C ILE A 504 13.23 27.14 -0.22
N ASP A 505 12.95 28.40 0.08
CA ASP A 505 13.39 29.53 -0.76
C ASP A 505 14.82 29.99 -0.41
N PRO A 506 15.43 30.91 -1.19
CA PRO A 506 16.80 31.36 -0.95
C PRO A 506 17.06 32.00 0.42
N THR A 507 16.03 32.49 1.13
CA THR A 507 16.18 32.99 2.51
C THR A 507 16.27 31.83 3.49
N GLY A 508 15.52 30.75 3.24
CA GLY A 508 15.32 29.61 4.14
C GLY A 508 13.86 29.41 4.55
N GLY A 509 12.94 30.25 4.05
CA GLY A 509 11.51 30.09 4.29
C GLY A 509 11.00 28.76 3.72
N LEU A 510 10.23 28.02 4.53
CA LEU A 510 9.73 26.69 4.15
C LEU A 510 8.71 26.78 3.01
N ARG A 511 8.80 25.82 2.09
CA ARG A 511 7.95 25.68 0.90
C ARG A 511 7.22 24.36 0.90
N SER A 512 6.05 24.34 0.25
CA SER A 512 5.08 23.24 0.33
C SER A 512 5.61 21.92 -0.24
N PHE A 513 5.07 20.78 0.19
CA PHE A 513 5.34 19.50 -0.47
C PHE A 513 4.98 19.52 -1.96
N GLN A 514 4.02 20.37 -2.39
CA GLN A 514 3.71 20.52 -3.81
C GLN A 514 4.88 21.14 -4.59
N GLU A 515 5.63 22.08 -4.01
CA GLU A 515 6.87 22.61 -4.60
C GLU A 515 7.99 21.56 -4.61
N LEU A 516 8.22 20.84 -3.50
CA LEU A 516 9.17 19.72 -3.43
C LEU A 516 8.87 18.63 -4.47
N SER A 517 7.58 18.40 -4.77
CA SER A 517 7.13 17.40 -5.75
C SER A 517 7.42 17.76 -7.21
N ASN A 518 7.81 19.02 -7.49
CA ASN A 518 8.24 19.46 -8.81
C ASN A 518 9.69 19.07 -9.14
N ARG A 519 10.49 18.59 -8.16
CA ARG A 519 11.82 18.04 -8.45
C ARG A 519 11.73 16.87 -9.44
N ALA A 520 12.70 16.81 -10.36
CA ALA A 520 12.97 15.62 -11.17
C ALA A 520 13.17 14.38 -10.27
N ARG A 521 12.83 13.19 -10.79
CA ARG A 521 12.61 11.99 -9.95
C ARG A 521 13.80 11.03 -9.88
N LYS A 522 14.67 11.05 -10.88
CA LYS A 522 15.89 10.21 -10.99
C LYS A 522 16.92 10.99 -11.82
N ASP A 523 18.17 10.62 -11.62
CA ASP A 523 19.34 10.91 -12.46
C ASP A 523 19.62 12.41 -12.64
N VAL A 524 19.28 13.18 -11.59
CA VAL A 524 19.42 14.64 -11.49
C VAL A 524 20.88 15.01 -11.27
N GLN A 525 21.41 15.93 -12.07
CA GLN A 525 22.74 16.52 -11.84
C GLN A 525 22.63 17.71 -10.89
N LEU A 526 23.70 17.98 -10.11
CA LEU A 526 23.71 19.06 -9.11
C LEU A 526 23.36 20.43 -9.70
N GLN A 527 23.89 20.72 -10.89
CA GLN A 527 23.65 21.95 -11.65
C GLN A 527 22.18 22.15 -12.10
N ASP A 528 21.39 21.07 -12.20
CA ASP A 528 20.00 21.10 -12.66
C ASP A 528 19.00 21.30 -11.49
N VAL A 529 19.49 21.45 -10.25
CA VAL A 529 18.67 21.58 -9.04
C VAL A 529 18.04 22.97 -8.93
N GLN A 530 16.81 23.10 -9.44
CA GLN A 530 16.02 24.34 -9.37
C GLN A 530 15.24 24.54 -8.06
N VAL A 531 14.96 23.46 -7.31
CA VAL A 531 14.19 23.51 -6.05
C VAL A 531 15.13 23.20 -4.88
N PHE A 532 15.59 24.25 -4.21
CA PHE A 532 16.47 24.14 -3.03
C PHE A 532 15.76 23.44 -1.86
N VAL A 533 16.53 22.77 -1.00
CA VAL A 533 16.00 22.04 0.17
C VAL A 533 16.84 22.26 1.42
N SER A 534 16.21 22.07 2.57
CA SER A 534 16.89 21.78 3.84
C SER A 534 16.55 20.37 4.30
N ILE A 535 17.55 19.68 4.82
CA ILE A 535 17.43 18.47 5.60
C ILE A 535 17.05 18.89 7.03
N PHE A 536 16.01 18.30 7.61
CA PHE A 536 15.65 18.47 9.02
C PHE A 536 15.76 17.12 9.74
N ALA A 537 16.86 16.91 10.48
CA ALA A 537 17.15 15.65 11.17
C ALA A 537 16.45 15.55 12.54
N PHE A 538 15.92 14.38 12.88
CA PHE A 538 15.14 14.14 14.11
C PHE A 538 15.43 12.83 14.86
N ASP A 539 16.25 11.94 14.29
CA ASP A 539 16.79 10.77 14.99
C ASP A 539 18.10 10.29 14.34
N LEU A 540 18.93 9.58 15.10
CA LEU A 540 20.20 9.00 14.67
C LEU A 540 20.20 7.52 15.06
N MET A 541 20.31 6.63 14.08
CA MET A 541 20.06 5.19 14.24
C MET A 541 21.34 4.36 14.29
N TYR A 542 22.43 4.90 13.74
CA TYR A 542 23.75 4.27 13.65
C TYR A 542 24.82 5.36 13.57
N LEU A 543 25.99 5.13 14.19
CA LEU A 543 27.15 6.02 14.16
C LEU A 543 28.45 5.22 14.37
N ASN A 544 29.45 5.40 13.49
CA ASN A 544 30.81 4.87 13.62
C ASN A 544 30.89 3.40 14.05
N GLY A 545 30.16 2.52 13.35
CA GLY A 545 30.09 1.08 13.69
C GLY A 545 28.95 0.69 14.65
N GLU A 546 28.43 1.62 15.47
CA GLU A 546 27.48 1.30 16.54
C GLU A 546 26.01 1.43 16.12
N ILE A 547 25.22 0.37 16.37
CA ILE A 547 23.76 0.36 16.19
C ILE A 547 23.07 1.01 17.41
N LEU A 548 22.64 2.27 17.25
CA LEU A 548 22.09 3.07 18.36
C LEU A 548 20.63 2.74 18.71
N LEU A 549 19.95 1.87 17.95
CA LEU A 549 18.50 1.61 18.09
C LEU A 549 18.05 1.23 19.52
N LYS A 550 18.93 0.60 20.31
CA LYS A 550 18.68 0.19 21.70
C LYS A 550 18.95 1.30 22.73
N ARG A 551 19.68 2.37 22.39
CA ARG A 551 19.90 3.56 23.25
C ARG A 551 18.62 4.40 23.39
N THR A 552 18.54 5.22 24.43
CA THR A 552 17.41 6.13 24.66
C THR A 552 17.32 7.24 23.62
N PHE A 553 16.11 7.78 23.38
CA PHE A 553 15.93 8.89 22.46
C PHE A 553 16.72 10.15 22.87
N ARG A 554 17.00 10.36 24.16
CA ARG A 554 17.89 11.45 24.59
C ARG A 554 19.31 11.21 24.07
N GLU A 555 19.93 10.09 24.42
CA GLU A 555 21.29 9.78 23.98
C GLU A 555 21.46 9.84 22.45
N ARG A 556 20.49 9.34 21.67
CA ARG A 556 20.52 9.44 20.20
C ARG A 556 20.39 10.88 19.69
N ARG A 557 19.57 11.70 20.34
CA ARG A 557 19.40 13.13 20.01
C ARG A 557 20.59 13.98 20.44
N ASP A 558 21.20 13.67 21.58
CA ASP A 558 22.37 14.37 22.09
C ASP A 558 23.60 14.05 21.21
N LEU A 559 23.74 12.79 20.76
CA LEU A 559 24.70 12.41 19.71
C LEU A 559 24.42 13.10 18.37
N LEU A 560 23.15 13.17 17.94
CA LEU A 560 22.76 13.87 16.70
C LEU A 560 23.17 15.35 16.73
N ILE A 561 22.91 16.06 17.83
CA ILE A 561 23.19 17.49 17.95
C ILE A 561 24.70 17.76 18.13
N SER A 562 25.41 16.90 18.86
CA SER A 562 26.87 17.06 19.07
C SER A 562 27.74 16.64 17.90
N ARG A 563 27.23 15.84 16.95
CA ARG A 563 27.99 15.34 15.78
C ARG A 563 27.60 15.93 14.43
N PHE A 564 26.42 16.53 14.31
CA PHE A 564 25.94 17.08 13.05
C PHE A 564 25.53 18.55 13.25
N PRO A 565 26.48 19.50 13.34
CA PRO A 565 26.15 20.91 13.51
C PRO A 565 25.32 21.45 12.33
N PRO A 566 24.45 22.45 12.54
CA PRO A 566 23.68 23.07 11.46
C PRO A 566 24.58 23.65 10.36
N PHE A 567 24.29 23.32 9.11
CA PHE A 567 25.09 23.70 7.95
C PHE A 567 24.28 24.59 6.99
N ILE A 568 24.79 25.80 6.77
CA ILE A 568 24.27 26.76 5.80
C ILE A 568 25.40 27.09 4.82
N SER A 569 25.38 26.42 3.66
CA SER A 569 26.34 26.65 2.59
C SER A 569 26.27 28.07 2.03
N ARG A 570 27.44 28.60 1.60
CA ARG A 570 27.53 29.79 0.75
C ARG A 570 27.13 29.50 -0.70
N ASP A 571 27.42 28.29 -1.19
CA ASP A 571 26.88 27.78 -2.44
C ASP A 571 25.42 27.35 -2.23
N LYS A 572 24.51 27.99 -2.97
CA LYS A 572 23.07 27.76 -2.89
C LYS A 572 22.63 26.45 -3.54
N GLN A 573 23.50 25.78 -4.31
CA GLN A 573 23.18 24.47 -4.91
C GLN A 573 23.24 23.31 -3.89
N LEU A 574 23.95 23.47 -2.77
CA LEU A 574 24.00 22.47 -1.70
C LEU A 574 22.76 22.50 -0.81
N ALA A 575 22.34 21.32 -0.33
CA ALA A 575 21.29 21.23 0.68
C ALA A 575 21.76 21.86 2.01
N ARG A 576 20.88 22.60 2.68
CA ARG A 576 21.11 23.02 4.08
C ARG A 576 20.88 21.84 5.02
N PHE A 577 21.55 21.81 6.17
CA PHE A 577 21.28 20.86 7.24
C PHE A 577 20.87 21.59 8.52
N ASN A 578 19.78 21.14 9.13
CA ASN A 578 19.27 21.62 10.40
C ASN A 578 18.74 20.43 11.22
N HIS A 579 18.62 20.60 12.53
CA HIS A 579 17.77 19.72 13.34
C HIS A 579 16.31 20.16 13.23
N VAL A 580 15.36 19.26 13.52
CA VAL A 580 13.96 19.66 13.70
C VAL A 580 13.83 20.63 14.87
N GLU A 581 13.08 21.72 14.66
CA GLU A 581 12.76 22.64 15.75
C GLU A 581 11.89 21.94 16.79
N SER A 582 12.15 22.18 18.08
CA SER A 582 11.56 21.41 19.18
C SER A 582 11.42 22.16 20.48
N CYS A 583 10.35 21.85 21.23
CA CYS A 583 10.17 22.23 22.62
C CYS A 583 10.30 20.98 23.53
N THR A 584 11.10 21.06 24.58
CA THR A 584 11.15 20.05 25.67
C THR A 584 10.48 20.65 26.89
N SER A 585 9.48 20.00 27.47
CA SER A 585 8.79 20.49 28.67
C SER A 585 8.16 19.35 29.50
N THR A 586 7.71 19.72 30.69
CA THR A 586 6.82 18.94 31.58
C THR A 586 5.42 19.56 31.70
N GLU A 587 5.21 20.77 31.15
CA GLU A 587 3.96 21.52 31.24
C GLU A 587 3.10 21.23 30.00
N GLY A 588 2.31 20.15 30.09
CA GLY A 588 1.69 19.51 28.92
C GLY A 588 0.67 20.34 28.13
N ARG A 589 0.08 21.42 28.67
CA ARG A 589 -0.97 22.18 27.97
C ARG A 589 -0.42 23.38 27.20
N ASP A 590 0.03 24.41 27.91
CA ASP A 590 0.29 25.70 27.30
C ASP A 590 1.55 25.69 26.41
N ALA A 591 2.59 24.95 26.79
CA ALA A 591 3.77 24.75 25.93
C ALA A 591 3.42 24.04 24.61
N ILE A 592 2.53 23.03 24.64
CA ILE A 592 2.08 22.34 23.41
C ILE A 592 1.18 23.25 22.56
N LYS A 593 0.29 24.02 23.18
CA LYS A 593 -0.59 24.98 22.49
C LYS A 593 0.22 26.08 21.79
N ALA A 594 1.15 26.72 22.51
CA ALA A 594 2.02 27.75 21.96
C ALA A 594 2.93 27.21 20.84
N PHE A 595 3.55 26.04 21.05
CA PHE A 595 4.44 25.43 20.07
C PHE A 595 3.69 24.94 18.82
N LEU A 596 2.42 24.51 18.95
CA LEU A 596 1.56 24.19 17.81
C LEU A 596 1.22 25.43 16.98
N VAL A 597 0.88 26.56 17.63
CA VAL A 597 0.64 27.84 16.94
C VAL A 597 1.89 28.25 16.16
N LYS A 598 3.08 28.21 16.78
CA LYS A 598 4.36 28.49 16.14
C LYS A 598 4.63 27.59 14.92
N ALA A 599 4.36 26.28 15.04
CA ALA A 599 4.51 25.32 13.95
C ALA A 599 3.59 25.65 12.76
N ILE A 600 2.32 25.98 13.03
CA ILE A 600 1.33 26.32 11.99
C ILE A 600 1.70 27.64 11.30
N GLN A 601 2.12 28.66 12.04
CA GLN A 601 2.65 29.93 11.49
C GLN A 601 3.91 29.68 10.63
N SER A 602 4.73 28.70 11.02
CA SER A 602 5.93 28.26 10.28
C SER A 602 5.61 27.28 9.13
N ARG A 603 4.40 27.32 8.55
CA ARG A 603 3.92 26.47 7.44
C ARG A 603 4.02 24.93 7.66
N CYS A 604 4.23 24.45 8.90
CA CYS A 604 4.28 23.01 9.18
C CYS A 604 2.87 22.38 9.28
N GLU A 605 2.75 21.05 9.15
CA GLU A 605 1.45 20.36 9.27
C GLU A 605 0.88 20.36 10.72
N GLY A 606 1.74 20.54 11.72
CA GLY A 606 1.45 20.35 13.13
C GLY A 606 2.69 19.89 13.91
N LEU A 607 2.53 18.95 14.84
CA LEU A 607 3.58 18.49 15.76
C LEU A 607 3.77 16.97 15.76
N MET A 608 5.02 16.52 15.89
CA MET A 608 5.39 15.19 16.36
C MET A 608 5.66 15.30 17.87
N ILE A 609 5.06 14.44 18.70
CA ILE A 609 5.17 14.55 20.16
C ILE A 609 5.68 13.22 20.72
N LYS A 610 6.90 13.25 21.27
CA LYS A 610 7.61 12.12 21.86
C LYS A 610 7.44 12.21 23.38
N ALA A 611 6.57 11.39 23.97
CA ALA A 611 6.15 11.50 25.38
C ALA A 611 6.56 10.28 26.23
N ALA A 612 6.99 10.51 27.47
CA ALA A 612 7.47 9.45 28.38
C ALA A 612 6.37 8.44 28.77
N LYS A 613 6.74 7.16 28.92
CA LYS A 613 5.81 6.06 29.27
C LYS A 613 5.26 6.14 30.71
N SER A 614 5.84 6.98 31.58
CA SER A 614 5.41 7.24 32.97
C SER A 614 6.23 8.41 33.54
N ARG A 615 5.74 9.13 34.56
CA ARG A 615 6.46 10.25 35.24
C ARG A 615 7.84 9.86 35.80
N ARG A 616 8.06 8.57 36.11
CA ARG A 616 9.36 8.02 36.59
C ARG A 616 10.17 7.30 35.51
N LYS A 617 9.72 7.27 34.25
CA LYS A 617 10.44 6.62 33.14
C LYS A 617 10.88 7.68 32.13
N PRO A 618 11.98 7.46 31.38
CA PRO A 618 12.37 8.39 30.33
C PRO A 618 11.33 8.46 29.20
N LEU A 619 11.57 9.40 28.29
CA LEU A 619 11.07 9.39 26.91
C LEU A 619 11.20 7.98 26.29
N PRO A 620 10.41 7.62 25.27
CA PRO A 620 10.53 6.32 24.59
C PRO A 620 11.98 6.00 24.29
N ALA A 621 12.51 4.99 24.99
CA ALA A 621 13.93 4.73 25.00
C ALA A 621 14.40 4.33 23.59
N THR A 622 14.13 3.10 23.20
CA THR A 622 14.56 2.53 21.92
C THR A 622 13.89 3.20 20.72
N TYR A 623 14.60 3.26 19.60
CA TYR A 623 13.98 3.38 18.29
C TYR A 623 13.23 2.06 18.01
N GLU A 624 12.02 2.11 17.46
CA GLU A 624 11.15 0.93 17.32
C GLU A 624 10.71 0.76 15.84
N PRO A 625 11.55 0.16 14.97
CA PRO A 625 11.31 0.00 13.53
C PRO A 625 9.96 -0.68 13.18
N ASP A 626 9.30 -0.20 12.11
CA ASP A 626 7.98 -0.64 11.61
C ASP A 626 6.79 -0.52 12.60
N LYS A 627 7.06 -0.28 13.89
CA LYS A 627 6.03 -0.16 14.93
C LYS A 627 5.42 1.23 14.93
N ARG A 628 4.12 1.26 15.18
CA ARG A 628 3.40 2.46 15.60
C ARG A 628 3.40 2.52 17.12
N THR A 629 4.18 3.41 17.70
CA THR A 629 4.26 3.55 19.16
C THR A 629 3.20 4.55 19.66
N SER A 630 2.64 4.30 20.85
CA SER A 630 1.81 5.29 21.56
C SER A 630 2.65 6.43 22.16
N ALA A 631 3.97 6.26 22.22
CA ALA A 631 4.91 7.25 22.74
C ALA A 631 5.36 8.27 21.67
N TRP A 632 5.08 8.05 20.39
CA TRP A 632 5.21 9.04 19.31
C TRP A 632 3.81 9.37 18.82
N LEU A 633 3.24 10.50 19.25
CA LEU A 633 2.00 11.03 18.69
C LEU A 633 2.32 11.91 17.47
N LYS A 634 1.35 12.06 16.57
CA LYS A 634 1.35 13.13 15.56
C LYS A 634 0.02 13.87 15.61
N LEU A 635 0.12 15.15 15.92
CA LEU A 635 -0.99 16.10 15.92
C LEU A 635 -0.90 16.90 14.61
N LYS A 636 -2.02 17.13 13.95
CA LYS A 636 -2.10 17.91 12.71
C LYS A 636 -3.18 18.97 12.79
N LYS A 637 -3.02 20.05 11.99
CA LYS A 637 -4.06 21.07 11.77
C LYS A 637 -5.43 20.50 11.40
N ASP A 638 -5.50 19.44 10.58
CA ASP A 638 -6.77 18.84 10.10
C ASP A 638 -7.50 17.99 11.15
N TYR A 639 -6.87 17.76 12.32
CA TYR A 639 -7.45 17.04 13.44
C TYR A 639 -7.97 17.96 14.56
N VAL A 640 -7.41 19.17 14.72
CA VAL A 640 -7.88 20.09 15.76
C VAL A 640 -9.20 20.74 15.32
N THR A 641 -10.25 20.54 16.11
CA THR A 641 -11.57 21.15 15.90
C THR A 641 -11.45 22.68 15.80
N GLY A 642 -12.03 23.27 14.75
CA GLY A 642 -11.93 24.71 14.46
C GLY A 642 -10.75 25.12 13.54
N PHE A 643 -9.76 24.26 13.30
CA PHE A 643 -8.58 24.60 12.46
C PHE A 643 -8.58 23.99 11.05
N GLY A 644 -9.45 23.01 10.77
CA GLY A 644 -9.53 22.34 9.47
C GLY A 644 -10.73 22.77 8.63
N ASP A 645 -10.47 23.39 7.48
CA ASP A 645 -11.51 23.79 6.52
C ASP A 645 -12.29 22.57 5.97
N THR A 646 -13.60 22.73 5.83
CA THR A 646 -14.50 21.75 5.18
C THR A 646 -15.16 22.35 3.93
N LEU A 647 -15.57 21.47 3.02
CA LEU A 647 -16.23 21.80 1.76
C LEU A 647 -17.50 20.96 1.62
N ASP A 648 -18.61 21.63 1.35
CA ASP A 648 -19.90 21.01 1.10
C ASP A 648 -20.01 20.71 -0.40
N LEU A 649 -19.91 19.44 -0.79
CA LEU A 649 -19.77 19.00 -2.18
C LEU A 649 -20.91 18.09 -2.64
N ILE A 650 -21.22 18.15 -3.93
CA ILE A 650 -22.34 17.43 -4.54
C ILE A 650 -21.82 16.14 -5.22
N PRO A 651 -22.34 14.94 -4.91
CA PRO A 651 -22.04 13.73 -5.67
C PRO A 651 -22.73 13.77 -7.05
N ILE A 652 -21.95 13.58 -8.12
CA ILE A 652 -22.42 13.74 -9.52
C ILE A 652 -22.14 12.53 -10.43
N GLY A 653 -21.45 11.50 -9.94
CA GLY A 653 -21.23 10.25 -10.69
C GLY A 653 -20.24 9.33 -9.99
N ALA A 654 -19.97 8.16 -10.58
CA ALA A 654 -19.04 7.17 -10.02
C ALA A 654 -18.46 6.21 -11.07
N TRP A 655 -17.54 5.36 -10.58
CA TRP A 655 -16.97 4.20 -11.27
C TRP A 655 -17.22 2.93 -10.47
N HIS A 656 -17.25 1.77 -11.12
CA HIS A 656 -17.28 0.47 -10.46
C HIS A 656 -16.06 0.30 -9.54
N GLY A 657 -16.33 -0.12 -8.31
CA GLY A 657 -15.30 -0.45 -7.34
C GLY A 657 -14.52 -1.70 -7.74
N ASN A 658 -13.36 -1.87 -7.10
CA ASN A 658 -12.42 -2.95 -7.41
C ASN A 658 -12.19 -3.86 -6.19
N GLY A 659 -12.04 -5.17 -6.43
CA GLY A 659 -11.79 -6.16 -5.38
C GLY A 659 -12.86 -6.14 -4.29
N ARG A 660 -12.49 -5.77 -3.06
CA ARG A 660 -13.46 -5.65 -1.92
C ARG A 660 -14.60 -4.66 -2.19
N LYS A 661 -14.47 -3.77 -3.18
CA LYS A 661 -15.50 -2.82 -3.60
C LYS A 661 -16.23 -3.22 -4.90
N ALA A 662 -16.01 -4.41 -5.47
CA ALA A 662 -16.58 -4.81 -6.77
C ALA A 662 -18.11 -4.62 -6.87
N GLN A 663 -18.83 -4.80 -5.77
CA GLN A 663 -20.29 -4.66 -5.69
C GLN A 663 -20.77 -3.24 -5.36
N TRP A 664 -19.90 -2.22 -5.46
CA TRP A 664 -20.18 -0.84 -5.02
C TRP A 664 -19.64 0.20 -5.99
N TRP A 665 -20.31 1.35 -6.07
CA TRP A 665 -19.82 2.54 -6.76
C TRP A 665 -18.67 3.19 -5.97
N SER A 666 -17.44 3.11 -6.48
CA SER A 666 -16.26 3.71 -5.85
C SER A 666 -15.04 3.77 -6.79
N PRO A 667 -14.39 4.92 -6.98
CA PRO A 667 -14.64 6.20 -6.33
C PRO A 667 -15.92 6.91 -6.82
N ILE A 668 -16.27 7.99 -6.13
CA ILE A 668 -17.38 8.90 -6.47
C ILE A 668 -16.79 10.24 -6.92
N LEU A 669 -17.38 10.82 -7.96
CA LEU A 669 -17.06 12.15 -8.49
C LEU A 669 -17.88 13.21 -7.74
N LEU A 670 -17.20 14.26 -7.30
CA LEU A 670 -17.78 15.36 -6.52
C LEU A 670 -17.64 16.70 -7.26
N GLY A 671 -18.64 17.56 -7.13
CA GLY A 671 -18.70 18.89 -7.72
C GLY A 671 -19.03 20.01 -6.73
N LEU A 672 -18.78 21.24 -7.19
CA LEU A 672 -19.11 22.53 -6.56
C LEU A 672 -20.27 23.18 -7.31
N TRP A 673 -21.04 24.03 -6.65
CA TRP A 673 -22.03 24.87 -7.32
C TRP A 673 -21.36 26.10 -7.95
N GLN A 674 -21.68 26.43 -9.21
CA GLN A 674 -21.26 27.66 -9.89
C GLN A 674 -22.50 28.54 -10.19
N PRO A 675 -22.86 29.49 -9.30
CA PRO A 675 -24.04 30.35 -9.46
C PRO A 675 -24.07 31.09 -10.80
N GLU A 676 -22.93 31.66 -11.20
CA GLU A 676 -22.69 32.43 -12.44
C GLU A 676 -23.18 31.73 -13.73
N ARG A 677 -23.34 30.40 -13.70
CA ARG A 677 -23.70 29.58 -14.86
C ARG A 677 -24.79 28.54 -14.53
N GLY A 678 -25.46 28.67 -13.38
CA GLY A 678 -26.54 27.75 -12.94
C GLY A 678 -26.19 26.26 -12.99
N ARG A 679 -24.93 25.89 -12.72
CA ARG A 679 -24.41 24.53 -12.99
C ARG A 679 -23.44 24.02 -11.94
N ILE A 680 -23.21 22.72 -11.96
CA ILE A 680 -22.21 22.05 -11.11
C ILE A 680 -20.87 21.93 -11.86
N VAL A 681 -19.76 22.07 -11.14
CA VAL A 681 -18.39 21.97 -11.67
C VAL A 681 -17.59 20.94 -10.88
N ALA A 682 -17.09 19.89 -11.55
CA ALA A 682 -16.30 18.85 -10.93
C ALA A 682 -15.00 19.40 -10.29
N VAL A 683 -14.75 19.05 -9.02
CA VAL A 683 -13.61 19.51 -8.22
C VAL A 683 -12.59 18.43 -7.91
N CYS A 684 -13.05 17.21 -7.61
CA CYS A 684 -12.16 16.07 -7.40
C CYS A 684 -12.05 15.24 -8.69
N LYS A 685 -10.95 14.48 -8.82
CA LYS A 685 -10.82 13.42 -9.82
C LYS A 685 -10.00 12.29 -9.22
N CYS A 686 -10.67 11.20 -8.86
CA CYS A 686 -10.03 10.09 -8.14
C CYS A 686 -9.30 9.09 -9.04
N MET A 687 -9.52 9.10 -10.37
CA MET A 687 -8.77 8.29 -11.35
C MET A 687 -8.50 9.05 -12.66
N SER A 688 -7.41 8.72 -13.34
CA SER A 688 -6.68 9.57 -14.29
C SER A 688 -7.06 9.41 -15.77
N GLY A 689 -8.31 9.71 -16.14
CA GLY A 689 -8.60 9.95 -17.57
C GLY A 689 -10.07 9.85 -17.93
N SER A 690 -10.67 8.72 -17.61
CA SER A 690 -12.04 8.34 -17.92
C SER A 690 -13.11 9.31 -17.40
N THR A 691 -14.25 9.34 -18.08
CA THR A 691 -15.53 9.76 -17.53
C THR A 691 -15.99 8.76 -16.46
N PRO A 692 -16.87 9.16 -15.52
CA PRO A 692 -17.70 8.23 -14.76
C PRO A 692 -18.39 7.20 -15.67
N GLU A 693 -18.57 5.99 -15.15
CA GLU A 693 -19.40 4.94 -15.79
C GLU A 693 -20.89 5.15 -15.50
N VAL A 694 -21.20 5.84 -14.41
CA VAL A 694 -22.55 6.31 -14.07
C VAL A 694 -22.51 7.78 -13.64
N TYR A 695 -23.50 8.56 -14.06
CA TYR A 695 -23.74 9.91 -13.57
C TYR A 695 -24.95 9.91 -12.66
N PHE A 696 -24.92 10.72 -11.60
CA PHE A 696 -26.01 10.82 -10.62
C PHE A 696 -26.85 12.07 -10.88
N LYS A 697 -28.16 11.99 -10.63
CA LYS A 697 -28.97 13.20 -10.49
C LYS A 697 -28.50 13.92 -9.20
N PRO A 698 -28.16 15.21 -9.24
CA PRO A 698 -27.84 15.97 -8.04
C PRO A 698 -29.04 16.03 -7.09
N THR A 699 -28.93 15.39 -5.92
CA THR A 699 -29.98 15.37 -4.88
C THR A 699 -29.45 15.50 -3.45
N GLU A 700 -28.13 15.43 -3.25
CA GLU A 700 -27.49 15.44 -1.94
C GLU A 700 -26.33 16.45 -1.91
N VAL A 701 -25.99 16.91 -0.70
CA VAL A 701 -24.75 17.65 -0.42
C VAL A 701 -24.01 16.91 0.70
N TRP A 702 -22.71 16.74 0.57
CA TRP A 702 -21.86 16.00 1.51
C TRP A 702 -20.80 16.91 2.12
N GLU A 703 -20.63 16.87 3.44
CA GLU A 703 -19.49 17.52 4.10
C GLU A 703 -18.22 16.71 3.84
N ILE A 704 -17.26 17.32 3.16
CA ILE A 704 -15.96 16.72 2.82
C ILE A 704 -14.84 17.52 3.50
N ARG A 705 -13.94 16.83 4.20
CA ARG A 705 -12.72 17.42 4.75
C ARG A 705 -11.50 17.02 3.91
N GLY A 706 -10.61 17.97 3.66
CA GLY A 706 -9.29 17.74 3.05
C GLY A 706 -8.16 18.00 4.05
N ALA A 707 -6.93 17.75 3.62
CA ALA A 707 -5.74 18.24 4.33
C ALA A 707 -5.33 19.65 3.82
N ASP A 708 -5.37 19.83 2.49
CA ASP A 708 -4.91 21.02 1.77
C ASP A 708 -5.71 21.20 0.47
N ILE A 709 -5.72 22.41 -0.09
CA ILE A 709 -6.18 22.69 -1.45
C ILE A 709 -4.96 22.79 -2.38
N THR A 710 -5.03 22.20 -3.56
CA THR A 710 -3.87 21.98 -4.46
C THR A 710 -4.17 22.34 -5.91
N LEU A 711 -3.16 22.86 -6.61
CA LEU A 711 -3.26 23.14 -8.05
C LEU A 711 -3.29 21.84 -8.86
N SER A 712 -4.36 21.66 -9.64
CA SER A 712 -4.67 20.41 -10.35
C SER A 712 -4.67 20.60 -11.89
N PRO A 713 -3.92 19.78 -12.64
CA PRO A 713 -3.94 19.82 -14.11
C PRO A 713 -5.19 19.16 -14.72
N ILE A 714 -6.04 18.55 -13.90
CA ILE A 714 -7.16 17.69 -14.31
C ILE A 714 -8.52 18.10 -13.74
N SER A 715 -8.54 19.02 -12.76
CA SER A 715 -9.77 19.64 -12.27
C SER A 715 -10.13 20.87 -13.10
N VAL A 716 -11.43 21.13 -13.23
CA VAL A 716 -11.99 22.33 -13.86
C VAL A 716 -12.53 23.34 -12.83
N ALA A 717 -12.67 22.94 -11.56
CA ALA A 717 -13.02 23.84 -10.48
C ALA A 717 -12.00 24.96 -10.31
N ALA A 718 -12.47 26.20 -10.14
CA ALA A 718 -11.67 27.41 -9.92
C ALA A 718 -10.57 27.70 -10.97
N LYS A 719 -10.58 27.03 -12.13
CA LYS A 719 -9.72 27.37 -13.27
C LYS A 719 -10.06 28.78 -13.75
N GLY A 720 -9.03 29.60 -13.95
CA GLY A 720 -9.14 31.04 -14.20
C GLY A 720 -9.16 31.91 -12.94
N LEU A 721 -9.53 31.39 -11.76
CA LEU A 721 -9.57 32.18 -10.51
C LEU A 721 -8.22 32.22 -9.77
N VAL A 722 -7.39 31.20 -9.96
CA VAL A 722 -6.05 31.08 -9.36
C VAL A 722 -4.96 30.82 -10.41
N SER A 723 -5.28 30.01 -11.43
CA SER A 723 -4.38 29.75 -12.55
C SER A 723 -5.18 29.72 -13.84
N ALA A 724 -4.68 30.37 -14.89
CA ALA A 724 -5.33 30.37 -16.20
C ALA A 724 -5.40 28.95 -16.82
N SER A 725 -4.40 28.10 -16.57
CA SER A 725 -4.29 26.77 -17.16
C SER A 725 -4.81 25.63 -16.26
N ARG A 726 -4.68 25.76 -14.93
CA ARG A 726 -4.99 24.70 -13.94
C ARG A 726 -6.21 25.05 -13.09
N GLY A 727 -6.97 24.04 -12.68
CA GLY A 727 -7.99 24.16 -11.65
C GLY A 727 -7.45 23.87 -10.24
N LEU A 728 -8.35 23.78 -9.25
CA LEU A 728 -8.06 23.38 -7.88
C LEU A 728 -8.69 22.02 -7.54
N SER A 729 -8.04 21.26 -6.67
CA SER A 729 -8.52 19.97 -6.14
C SER A 729 -8.08 19.78 -4.69
N ILE A 730 -8.75 18.88 -3.98
CA ILE A 730 -8.57 18.63 -2.54
C ILE A 730 -7.54 17.52 -2.31
N ARG A 731 -6.58 17.72 -1.41
CA ARG A 731 -5.61 16.69 -0.96
C ARG A 731 -6.29 15.82 0.11
N PHE A 732 -6.24 14.50 -0.06
CA PHE A 732 -6.83 13.49 0.86
C PHE A 732 -8.32 13.74 1.27
N PRO A 733 -9.26 13.92 0.32
CA PRO A 733 -10.66 14.16 0.65
C PRO A 733 -11.29 13.00 1.41
N ARG A 734 -12.05 13.31 2.46
CA ARG A 734 -12.78 12.37 3.32
C ARG A 734 -14.23 12.83 3.47
N PHE A 735 -15.17 11.92 3.23
CA PHE A 735 -16.57 12.10 3.63
C PHE A 735 -16.67 12.18 5.17
N ILE A 736 -17.41 13.17 5.66
CA ILE A 736 -17.73 13.34 7.08
C ILE A 736 -19.19 12.95 7.34
N LYS A 737 -20.14 13.61 6.65
CA LYS A 737 -21.59 13.36 6.75
C LYS A 737 -22.33 13.85 5.51
N VAL A 738 -23.60 13.45 5.36
CA VAL A 738 -24.55 14.14 4.48
C VAL A 738 -24.97 15.46 5.15
N ARG A 739 -25.27 16.47 4.34
CA ARG A 739 -25.81 17.78 4.74
C ARG A 739 -27.29 17.84 4.34
N GLU A 740 -28.12 17.18 5.14
CA GLU A 740 -29.58 17.23 5.02
C GLU A 740 -30.12 18.67 5.19
N ASP A 741 -29.32 19.53 5.81
CA ASP A 741 -29.55 20.96 6.00
C ASP A 741 -29.18 21.85 4.79
N LYS A 742 -28.82 21.28 3.63
CA LYS A 742 -28.38 22.05 2.44
C LYS A 742 -28.96 21.58 1.10
N SER A 743 -29.42 22.55 0.31
CA SER A 743 -29.71 22.35 -1.12
C SER A 743 -28.44 22.35 -1.97
N ILE A 744 -28.57 21.89 -3.23
CA ILE A 744 -27.48 21.84 -4.22
C ILE A 744 -26.85 23.22 -4.46
N GLU A 745 -27.66 24.28 -4.41
CA GLU A 745 -27.29 25.67 -4.62
C GLU A 745 -26.54 26.26 -3.41
N GLN A 746 -26.67 25.63 -2.23
CA GLN A 746 -26.00 26.00 -0.97
C GLN A 746 -24.68 25.23 -0.76
N ALA A 747 -24.27 24.38 -1.72
CA ALA A 747 -22.97 23.74 -1.75
C ALA A 747 -21.83 24.76 -1.95
N SER A 748 -20.60 24.37 -1.61
CA SER A 748 -19.41 25.20 -1.79
C SER A 748 -19.19 25.57 -3.26
N THR A 749 -18.61 26.75 -3.50
CA THR A 749 -18.43 27.33 -4.84
C THR A 749 -16.95 27.36 -5.29
N PRO A 750 -16.66 27.50 -6.61
CA PRO A 750 -15.31 27.76 -7.10
C PRO A 750 -14.61 28.97 -6.46
N ILE A 751 -15.37 30.03 -6.15
CA ILE A 751 -14.85 31.25 -5.50
C ILE A 751 -14.46 30.94 -4.05
N PHE A 752 -15.28 30.18 -3.31
CA PHE A 752 -14.95 29.75 -1.96
C PHE A 752 -13.70 28.85 -1.94
N LEU A 753 -13.60 27.89 -2.86
CA LEU A 753 -12.40 27.05 -3.01
C LEU A 753 -11.14 27.86 -3.32
N ALA A 754 -11.25 28.90 -4.17
CA ALA A 754 -10.15 29.81 -4.45
C ALA A 754 -9.76 30.67 -3.22
N LYS A 755 -10.73 31.08 -2.39
CA LYS A 755 -10.46 31.77 -1.12
C LYS A 755 -9.69 30.86 -0.14
N LEU A 756 -10.11 29.61 0.03
CA LEU A 756 -9.39 28.64 0.88
C LEU A 756 -7.93 28.46 0.41
N TRP A 757 -7.69 28.32 -0.90
CA TRP A 757 -6.33 28.22 -1.42
C TRP A 757 -5.50 29.49 -1.18
N ARG A 758 -6.04 30.70 -1.40
CA ARG A 758 -5.29 31.94 -1.12
C ARG A 758 -4.98 32.09 0.38
N ASN A 759 -5.92 31.71 1.25
CA ASN A 759 -5.70 31.69 2.70
C ASN A 759 -4.59 30.71 3.14
N GLN A 760 -4.42 29.60 2.42
CA GLN A 760 -3.35 28.63 2.65
C GLN A 760 -1.98 29.22 2.28
N GLU A 761 -1.87 29.93 1.15
CA GLU A 761 -0.60 30.51 0.69
C GLU A 761 -0.19 31.78 1.46
N ALA A 762 -1.15 32.60 1.88
CA ALA A 762 -0.91 33.85 2.60
C ALA A 762 -0.34 33.65 4.02
N LYS A 763 -0.66 32.52 4.69
CA LYS A 763 -0.28 32.17 6.08
C LYS A 763 1.23 31.91 6.31
N GLY A 764 2.09 32.44 5.47
CA GLY A 764 3.54 32.42 5.66
C GLY A 764 4.27 33.36 4.70
N VAL A 765 3.70 34.55 4.48
CA VAL A 765 4.54 35.76 4.39
C VAL A 765 4.75 36.19 5.85
N LYS A 766 5.95 36.62 6.24
CA LYS A 766 6.11 37.28 7.53
C LYS A 766 5.30 38.57 7.51
N GLN A 767 4.29 38.65 8.37
CA GLN A 767 3.67 39.92 8.71
C GLN A 767 4.23 40.27 10.08
N ASP A 768 5.31 41.06 10.07
CA ASP A 768 5.86 41.62 11.29
C ASP A 768 4.78 42.58 11.85
N PHE A 769 4.29 42.26 13.04
CA PHE A 769 3.35 43.06 13.82
C PHE A 769 4.05 43.38 15.14
N ASP A 770 4.10 44.67 15.50
CA ASP A 770 4.60 45.10 16.79
C ASP A 770 3.67 44.63 17.94
N ASP A 771 4.23 44.39 19.11
CA ASP A 771 3.54 43.86 20.29
C ASP A 771 2.65 44.93 20.98
N GLU A 772 1.46 45.22 20.42
CA GLU A 772 0.44 46.03 21.11
C GLU A 772 -0.92 45.33 21.31
N VAL A 773 -1.21 45.09 22.59
CA VAL A 773 -2.52 45.03 23.27
C VAL A 773 -3.54 43.97 22.78
N LEU A 774 -3.67 42.91 23.59
CA LEU A 774 -4.90 42.13 23.67
C LEU A 774 -6.03 42.99 24.25
N VAL A 775 -7.18 43.05 23.56
CA VAL A 775 -8.42 43.65 24.07
C VAL A 775 -9.52 42.59 24.06
N ASP A 776 -10.10 42.32 25.23
CA ASP A 776 -11.25 41.41 25.37
C ASP A 776 -12.51 42.02 24.74
N ILE A 777 -13.34 41.17 24.13
CA ILE A 777 -14.62 41.57 23.54
C ILE A 777 -15.76 41.00 24.40
N GLU A 778 -16.23 41.79 25.38
CA GLU A 778 -17.56 41.60 25.97
C GLU A 778 -18.66 42.24 25.08
N PRO A 779 -19.85 41.63 24.96
CA PRO A 779 -20.89 42.10 24.06
C PRO A 779 -21.79 43.17 24.71
N TYR A 780 -21.60 44.44 24.32
CA TYR A 780 -22.55 45.51 24.64
C TYR A 780 -23.84 45.38 23.83
N LEU A 781 -24.99 45.30 24.51
CA LEU A 781 -26.34 45.44 23.94
C LEU A 781 -27.23 46.18 24.95
N GLN A 782 -28.23 46.91 24.43
CA GLN A 782 -28.98 48.00 25.11
C GLN A 782 -28.15 49.29 25.25
N SER A 783 -28.69 50.49 24.97
CA SER A 783 -29.93 50.85 24.28
C SER A 783 -29.84 52.30 23.75
N ASN A 784 -30.67 52.67 22.77
CA ASN A 784 -31.65 53.77 22.92
C ASN A 784 -32.48 53.96 21.63
N SER A 785 -33.49 54.84 21.72
CA SER A 785 -34.67 54.96 20.86
C SER A 785 -34.66 56.23 19.98
N GLU A 786 -35.83 56.51 19.37
CA GLU A 786 -36.22 57.74 18.63
C GLU A 786 -35.75 57.82 17.16
N SER A 787 -36.56 58.30 16.21
CA SER A 787 -38.03 58.53 16.19
C SER A 787 -38.52 58.67 14.74
N GLU A 788 -39.83 58.51 14.49
CA GLU A 788 -40.46 58.75 13.18
C GLU A 788 -40.72 60.25 12.92
N PRO A 789 -40.87 60.63 11.64
CA PRO A 789 -41.89 61.63 11.29
C PRO A 789 -42.88 61.11 10.22
N GLU A 790 -44.07 61.71 10.22
CA GLU A 790 -45.24 61.32 9.42
C GLU A 790 -45.13 61.69 7.93
N ILE A 791 -45.62 60.81 7.03
CA ILE A 791 -46.75 60.99 6.09
C ILE A 791 -46.93 59.71 5.25
#